data_AF-A0A9D2CTT6-F1
#
_entry.id   AF-A0A9D2CTT6-F1
#
_cell.length_a   1.000
_cell.length_b   1.000
_cell.length_c   1.000
_cell.angle_alpha   90.00
_cell.angle_beta   90.00
_cell.angle_gamma   90.00
#
_symmetry.space_group_name_H-M   'P 1'
#
loop_
_entity.id
_entity.type
_entity.pdbx_description
1 polymer ?
#
loop_
_entity_poly.entity_id
_entity_poly.type
_entity_poly.pdbx_seq_one_letter_code
_entity_poly.pdbx_strand_id
1 'polypeptide(L)'
;MGKKAAILICLLLVVGGSLLLAACSGTELESAYSDVVEEFYGDGMSYISLYAAPSGASEFTDKLRADKKIVVDNRIAGSHITGLYVPAGESVRITIPASTVTYESSVSVIGSDGAEILNQQLIRSENVITCEQGGILLFNIGESSVSENLSPIEITVSGAMPAPFYRYGLDSSDELGDLAEYGDMLVPLDCGNVRFYIPASELSGVTSLKEVMSWWRSAAGFAADALSAARTDGNIRPLKIYYTSSANAETDISLTQSDMDGVFSYNALTHTTAGLSVLKKIGSELAGERQDGDLLGTLAAYNAYMMLKDSFVIYDESGASEQSELYFSNGYAVLEKMMSGVSDNPVLDVMLCLMHSGGTELSNDFISRFTSGVNAEEIADNAAAAFGVNACAFISDMLGESVTPGEEYAEAEEYIPVFNYYTRAVRDENEQNGYKVYAGDTHYVDFAGKTIVYGGSVTGISVEGSNGWEKRDDGYYYTALSENVRDGYTLTVTIEVGGVKTEYVSYGDISLNVNAASYSLYTSLPLKTENGAITQEAFDDAVDIYGDHTPEYTRSLDTADCGAGAYEGAEIGSDTYTFSVTSFNFEVEEDGVYTFSMINSDTGFCYYRVDFGVGDYEFTMFANYVPVPTLGLLSHTEELKAGYVYRFDIYLLQPGISNGLELYVSRDGGEYEKVGAEYMSFPGTSKSQQMEYVAPQLSLQGLAYPDTLYMKADTSAWTGTVGDGARAVSGEQGAVLDGDLGMSSVYALGTDSSGSYTLEFANTRLDYVRIYAATDGVTYSVEALKDGWTTVASGLTGNAELALSGEYTAIRLTFTGSGTLSIREVEAGNTIDNCTFVPHTSGDIWYEGNWSRMTGGVSVNGSVAQNTGGNAYAEYNFYGDEVAVIATTAPVYGDAVIYIDGKKYSEISLTSENYVYQAIVFYAKLDEVGNHTIRIESKDGDTINIDALAYSESEYDPSNVSAPFNPYYLFILLGIVVAGVAVCAVLDYKAKHKKKVGKDVAPQDGSGRTEEAGEDKKRNI
;
A
#
# COMPACT_ATOMS: atom_id res chain seq x y z
N MET A 1 58.76 -35.42 13.88
CA MET A 1 57.44 -34.75 13.97
C MET A 1 56.38 -35.69 13.42
N GLY A 2 55.35 -35.98 14.21
CA GLY A 2 54.29 -36.91 13.81
C GLY A 2 53.46 -36.38 12.65
N LYS A 3 52.94 -37.28 11.79
CA LYS A 3 52.15 -36.95 10.58
C LYS A 3 51.03 -35.93 10.86
N LYS A 4 50.42 -35.94 12.05
CA LYS A 4 49.38 -34.98 12.47
C LYS A 4 49.90 -33.55 12.67
N ALA A 5 51.12 -33.37 13.19
CA ALA A 5 51.72 -32.05 13.40
C ALA A 5 52.15 -31.40 12.08
N ALA A 6 52.57 -32.20 11.09
CA ALA A 6 52.88 -31.71 9.75
C ALA A 6 51.62 -31.28 8.99
N ILE A 7 50.51 -32.00 9.16
CA ILE A 7 49.20 -31.65 8.58
C ILE A 7 48.67 -30.35 9.21
N LEU A 8 48.79 -30.18 10.52
CA LEU A 8 48.33 -28.97 11.22
C LEU A 8 49.15 -27.72 10.85
N ILE A 9 50.47 -27.86 10.71
CA ILE A 9 51.35 -26.75 10.28
C ILE A 9 51.12 -26.40 8.80
N CYS A 10 50.84 -27.39 7.94
CA CYS A 10 50.44 -27.12 6.56
C CYS A 10 49.06 -26.46 6.49
N LEU A 11 48.08 -26.86 7.32
CA LEU A 11 46.78 -26.20 7.40
C LEU A 11 46.92 -24.77 7.91
N LEU A 12 47.76 -24.50 8.92
CA LEU A 12 48.00 -23.15 9.43
C LEU A 12 48.77 -22.25 8.45
N LEU A 13 49.68 -22.81 7.65
CA LEU A 13 50.38 -22.06 6.59
C LEU A 13 49.53 -21.86 5.33
N VAL A 14 48.60 -22.78 5.05
CA VAL A 14 47.62 -22.61 3.98
C VAL A 14 46.58 -21.59 4.41
N VAL A 15 45.98 -21.71 5.59
CA VAL A 15 45.01 -20.73 6.12
C VAL A 15 45.66 -19.37 6.36
N GLY A 16 46.86 -19.32 6.93
CA GLY A 16 47.61 -18.08 7.13
C GLY A 16 48.12 -17.46 5.82
N GLY A 17 48.50 -18.29 4.84
CA GLY A 17 48.87 -17.84 3.49
C GLY A 17 47.66 -17.36 2.68
N SER A 18 46.50 -18.00 2.85
CA SER A 18 45.22 -17.58 2.27
C SER A 18 44.72 -16.29 2.88
N LEU A 19 44.88 -16.08 4.19
CA LEU A 19 44.55 -14.83 4.88
C LEU A 19 45.50 -13.69 4.50
N LEU A 20 46.80 -13.97 4.30
CA LEU A 20 47.76 -12.98 3.80
C LEU A 20 47.61 -12.67 2.30
N LEU A 21 47.15 -13.63 1.50
CA LEU A 21 46.78 -13.41 0.09
C LEU A 21 45.46 -12.64 -0.02
N ALA A 22 44.46 -12.94 0.83
CA ALA A 22 43.21 -12.19 0.93
C ALA A 22 43.41 -10.76 1.45
N ALA A 23 44.43 -10.52 2.31
CA ALA A 23 44.80 -9.19 2.77
C ALA A 23 45.70 -8.40 1.79
N CYS A 24 46.21 -9.03 0.72
CA CYS A 24 47.05 -8.41 -0.29
C CYS A 24 46.41 -8.35 -1.69
N SER A 25 45.29 -9.03 -1.92
CA SER A 25 44.39 -8.73 -3.02
C SER A 25 43.34 -7.75 -2.49
N GLY A 26 43.25 -6.53 -3.04
CA GLY A 26 42.03 -5.74 -2.85
C GLY A 26 40.88 -6.64 -3.30
N THR A 27 40.04 -7.06 -2.36
CA THR A 27 38.90 -7.92 -2.66
C THR A 27 37.90 -7.10 -3.44
N GLU A 28 38.00 -7.14 -4.78
CA GLU A 28 36.83 -6.97 -5.63
C GLU A 28 35.87 -8.10 -5.24
N LEU A 29 34.79 -7.73 -4.55
CA LEU A 29 33.65 -8.61 -4.39
C LEU A 29 32.90 -8.59 -5.73
N GLU A 30 32.85 -9.72 -6.44
CA GLU A 30 31.89 -9.90 -7.54
C GLU A 30 30.48 -9.80 -6.93
N SER A 31 29.77 -8.73 -7.24
CA SER A 31 28.43 -8.44 -6.71
C SER A 31 27.34 -9.04 -7.60
N ALA A 32 26.28 -9.57 -6.99
CA ALA A 32 25.18 -10.29 -7.65
C ALA A 32 23.96 -9.41 -8.00
N TYR A 33 24.04 -8.09 -7.87
CA TYR A 33 22.92 -7.19 -8.14
C TYR A 33 22.91 -6.76 -9.62
N SER A 34 21.90 -7.19 -10.36
CA SER A 34 21.64 -6.83 -11.75
C SER A 34 20.16 -6.58 -11.96
N ASP A 35 19.80 -5.32 -12.20
CA ASP A 35 18.46 -4.87 -12.53
C ASP A 35 18.30 -4.64 -14.05
N VAL A 36 17.07 -4.70 -14.52
CA VAL A 36 16.63 -4.64 -15.91
C VAL A 36 16.19 -3.21 -16.28
N VAL A 37 16.16 -2.86 -17.57
CA VAL A 37 15.68 -1.55 -18.03
C VAL A 37 14.15 -1.54 -18.05
N GLU A 38 13.55 -0.77 -17.15
CA GLU A 38 12.10 -0.55 -17.04
C GLU A 38 11.71 0.78 -17.71
N GLU A 39 10.65 0.82 -18.54
CA GLU A 39 10.31 1.97 -19.41
C GLU A 39 9.92 3.23 -18.63
N PHE A 40 9.29 3.09 -17.47
CA PHE A 40 8.85 4.24 -16.66
C PHE A 40 9.96 4.85 -15.80
N TYR A 41 10.89 4.02 -15.32
CA TYR A 41 12.07 4.51 -14.61
C TYR A 41 13.16 4.95 -15.58
N GLY A 42 13.10 4.42 -16.80
CA GLY A 42 14.00 4.75 -17.88
C GLY A 42 15.41 4.21 -17.68
N ASP A 43 15.71 3.38 -16.67
CA ASP A 43 17.08 2.97 -16.38
C ASP A 43 17.17 1.60 -15.72
N GLY A 44 18.07 0.74 -16.23
CA GLY A 44 18.49 -0.50 -15.56
C GLY A 44 19.86 -0.34 -14.90
N MET A 45 20.09 -1.01 -13.76
CA MET A 45 21.27 -0.79 -12.93
C MET A 45 21.91 -2.10 -12.45
N SER A 46 23.22 -2.29 -12.66
CA SER A 46 23.93 -3.48 -12.21
C SER A 46 25.29 -3.13 -11.62
N TYR A 47 25.67 -3.79 -10.52
CA TYR A 47 27.00 -3.64 -9.95
C TYR A 47 27.96 -4.62 -10.63
N ILE A 48 29.06 -4.10 -11.16
CA ILE A 48 30.14 -4.90 -11.75
C ILE A 48 31.07 -5.39 -10.63
N SER A 49 31.47 -4.50 -9.73
CA SER A 49 32.31 -4.84 -8.58
C SER A 49 32.15 -3.84 -7.44
N LEU A 50 32.40 -4.31 -6.22
CA LEU A 50 32.52 -3.47 -5.02
C LEU A 50 33.91 -3.62 -4.40
N TYR A 51 34.49 -2.51 -3.93
CA TYR A 51 35.82 -2.47 -3.33
C TYR A 51 35.95 -1.38 -2.26
N ALA A 52 36.98 -1.47 -1.41
CA ALA A 52 37.19 -0.52 -0.32
C ALA A 52 37.52 0.90 -0.82
N ALA A 53 37.14 1.92 -0.03
CA ALA A 53 37.50 3.30 -0.29
C ALA A 53 39.02 3.50 -0.47
N PRO A 54 39.46 4.43 -1.34
CA PRO A 54 40.87 4.77 -1.47
C PRO A 54 41.45 5.28 -0.15
N SER A 55 42.72 4.99 0.14
CA SER A 55 43.37 5.45 1.37
C SER A 55 43.49 6.97 1.52
N GLY A 56 43.18 7.73 0.47
CA GLY A 56 43.15 9.20 0.45
C GLY A 56 41.75 9.80 0.45
N ALA A 57 40.70 8.99 0.63
CA ALA A 57 39.32 9.45 0.73
C ALA A 57 39.16 10.50 1.84
N SER A 58 38.44 11.58 1.54
CA SER A 58 38.25 12.70 2.47
C SER A 58 36.96 12.57 3.30
N GLU A 59 35.98 11.84 2.78
CA GLU A 59 34.71 11.49 3.41
C GLU A 59 34.31 10.06 3.04
N PHE A 60 33.37 9.47 3.79
CA PHE A 60 32.90 8.10 3.60
C PHE A 60 34.05 7.08 3.45
N THR A 61 35.05 7.19 4.33
CA THR A 61 36.30 6.43 4.29
C THR A 61 36.12 4.94 4.57
N ASP A 62 35.00 4.58 5.16
CA ASP A 62 34.57 3.24 5.56
C ASP A 62 33.53 2.64 4.61
N LYS A 63 32.96 3.44 3.70
CA LYS A 63 31.98 3.00 2.70
C LYS A 63 32.68 2.44 1.46
N LEU A 64 32.05 1.45 0.82
CA LEU A 64 32.58 0.83 -0.40
C LEU A 64 32.50 1.79 -1.60
N ARG A 65 33.34 1.53 -2.60
CA ARG A 65 33.24 2.09 -3.95
C ARG A 65 32.71 1.01 -4.88
N ALA A 66 32.11 1.47 -5.97
CA ALA A 66 31.46 0.66 -6.96
C ALA A 66 31.96 0.98 -8.36
N ASP A 67 32.09 -0.09 -9.13
CA ASP A 67 31.99 -0.02 -10.58
C ASP A 67 30.58 -0.49 -10.94
N LYS A 68 29.79 0.40 -11.54
CA LYS A 68 28.37 0.17 -11.83
C LYS A 68 28.12 0.34 -13.32
N LYS A 69 27.37 -0.59 -13.90
CA LYS A 69 26.81 -0.48 -15.24
C LYS A 69 25.38 0.05 -15.11
N ILE A 70 25.07 1.07 -15.88
CA ILE A 70 23.74 1.67 -15.94
C ILE A 70 23.33 1.63 -17.41
N VAL A 71 22.10 1.22 -17.67
CA VAL A 71 21.54 1.11 -19.00
C VAL A 71 20.43 2.13 -19.09
N VAL A 72 20.71 3.23 -19.79
CA VAL A 72 19.86 4.42 -19.82
C VAL A 72 18.93 4.38 -21.02
N ASP A 73 17.64 4.60 -20.78
CA ASP A 73 16.60 4.75 -21.79
C ASP A 73 16.70 6.13 -22.43
N ASN A 74 17.20 6.15 -23.66
CA ASN A 74 17.37 7.37 -24.43
C ASN A 74 16.11 7.82 -25.17
N ARG A 75 14.93 7.30 -24.80
CA ARG A 75 13.65 7.91 -25.14
C ARG A 75 13.35 9.07 -24.22
N ILE A 76 13.72 8.98 -22.94
CA ILE A 76 13.40 10.02 -21.95
C ILE A 76 14.52 11.06 -21.94
N ALA A 77 14.16 12.33 -22.06
CA ALA A 77 15.09 13.44 -21.86
C ALA A 77 15.16 13.85 -20.38
N GLY A 78 16.29 14.44 -19.98
CA GLY A 78 16.52 14.95 -18.63
C GLY A 78 17.41 14.03 -17.81
N SER A 79 17.30 14.14 -16.48
CA SER A 79 18.14 13.41 -15.53
C SER A 79 17.65 12.00 -15.20
N HIS A 80 18.59 11.07 -15.17
CA HIS A 80 18.46 9.65 -14.88
C HIS A 80 19.17 9.30 -13.57
N ILE A 81 18.53 8.49 -12.74
CA ILE A 81 19.08 8.09 -11.43
C ILE A 81 20.21 7.09 -11.67
N THR A 82 21.35 7.31 -11.03
CA THR A 82 22.47 6.35 -11.08
C THR A 82 22.59 5.50 -9.82
N GLY A 83 22.00 5.92 -8.70
CA GLY A 83 22.20 5.32 -7.38
C GLY A 83 23.66 5.42 -6.92
N LEU A 84 24.38 6.46 -7.35
CA LEU A 84 25.79 6.69 -7.03
C LEU A 84 26.01 8.10 -6.49
N TYR A 85 26.99 8.20 -5.61
CA TYR A 85 27.50 9.43 -5.02
C TYR A 85 28.97 9.61 -5.41
N VAL A 86 29.35 10.82 -5.79
CA VAL A 86 30.74 11.22 -6.04
C VAL A 86 31.30 11.77 -4.73
N PRO A 87 32.28 11.11 -4.08
CA PRO A 87 32.87 11.64 -2.85
C PRO A 87 33.72 12.90 -3.11
N ALA A 88 33.73 13.82 -2.15
CA ALA A 88 34.48 15.05 -2.17
C ALA A 88 35.98 14.80 -2.42
N GLY A 89 36.50 15.45 -3.48
CA GLY A 89 37.89 15.38 -3.90
C GLY A 89 38.30 14.08 -4.61
N GLU A 90 37.39 13.13 -4.81
CA GLU A 90 37.66 11.88 -5.52
C GLU A 90 37.31 11.98 -7.02
N SER A 91 38.03 11.21 -7.84
CA SER A 91 37.79 11.15 -9.28
C SER A 91 36.96 9.92 -9.65
N VAL A 92 35.87 10.14 -10.37
CA VAL A 92 35.00 9.09 -10.92
C VAL A 92 35.18 9.02 -12.43
N ARG A 93 35.31 7.80 -12.96
CA ARG A 93 35.44 7.54 -14.40
C ARG A 93 34.09 7.15 -14.98
N ILE A 94 33.75 7.72 -16.13
CA ILE A 94 32.48 7.49 -16.82
C ILE A 94 32.79 7.06 -18.25
N THR A 95 32.35 5.86 -18.59
CA THR A 95 32.54 5.25 -19.90
C THR A 95 31.21 5.20 -20.62
N ILE A 96 31.17 5.71 -21.86
CA ILE A 96 29.98 5.68 -22.73
C ILE A 96 30.34 5.07 -24.10
N PRO A 97 29.36 4.53 -24.83
CA PRO A 97 29.59 4.00 -26.17
C PRO A 97 30.06 5.11 -27.11
N ALA A 98 30.92 4.78 -28.07
CA ALA A 98 31.42 5.76 -29.04
C ALA A 98 30.29 6.39 -29.89
N SER A 99 29.18 5.67 -30.09
CA SER A 99 27.97 6.17 -30.75
C SER A 99 27.24 7.25 -29.95
N THR A 100 27.40 7.27 -28.63
CA THR A 100 26.73 8.21 -27.72
C THR A 100 27.48 9.52 -27.58
N VAL A 101 28.77 9.59 -27.97
CA VAL A 101 29.58 10.82 -27.90
C VAL A 101 28.99 11.98 -28.73
N THR A 102 28.16 11.67 -29.73
CA THR A 102 27.44 12.68 -30.53
C THR A 102 26.13 13.13 -29.92
N TYR A 103 25.65 12.47 -28.87
CA TYR A 103 24.46 12.90 -28.14
C TYR A 103 24.83 14.08 -27.24
N GLU A 104 23.87 14.96 -26.98
CA GLU A 104 23.93 16.00 -25.97
C GLU A 104 23.81 15.40 -24.56
N SER A 105 24.62 14.38 -24.26
CA SER A 105 24.67 13.72 -22.96
C SER A 105 25.63 14.44 -22.02
N SER A 106 25.23 14.58 -20.76
CA SER A 106 26.06 15.12 -19.69
C SER A 106 25.90 14.31 -18.41
N VAL A 107 26.70 14.63 -17.41
CA VAL A 107 26.49 14.17 -16.04
C VAL A 107 26.43 15.37 -15.13
N SER A 108 25.52 15.31 -14.15
CA SER A 108 25.39 16.32 -13.12
C SER A 108 25.74 15.72 -11.75
N VAL A 109 26.41 16.50 -10.91
CA VAL A 109 26.61 16.19 -9.50
C VAL A 109 25.79 17.17 -8.68
N ILE A 110 24.83 16.66 -7.91
CA ILE A 110 23.92 17.48 -7.10
C ILE A 110 24.31 17.37 -5.63
N GLY A 111 24.46 18.53 -4.98
CA GLY A 111 24.82 18.63 -3.57
C GLY A 111 23.67 18.28 -2.63
N SER A 112 23.99 18.15 -1.34
CA SER A 112 22.99 17.93 -0.27
C SER A 112 21.97 19.06 -0.16
N ASP A 113 22.33 20.28 -0.58
CA ASP A 113 21.45 21.44 -0.62
C ASP A 113 20.64 21.53 -1.92
N GLY A 114 20.72 20.53 -2.81
CA GLY A 114 20.07 20.52 -4.12
C GLY A 114 20.74 21.38 -5.19
N ALA A 115 21.86 22.05 -4.90
CA ALA A 115 22.57 22.82 -5.92
C ALA A 115 23.30 21.90 -6.92
N GLU A 116 23.30 22.28 -8.20
CA GLU A 116 24.14 21.62 -9.20
C GLU A 116 25.60 22.05 -9.00
N ILE A 117 26.42 21.15 -8.47
CA ILE A 117 27.86 21.38 -8.17
C ILE A 117 28.71 21.26 -9.42
N LEU A 118 28.35 20.32 -10.30
CA LEU A 118 29.05 20.03 -11.54
C LEU A 118 28.04 19.66 -12.61
N ASN A 119 28.22 20.19 -13.83
CA ASN A 119 27.58 19.69 -15.04
C ASN A 119 28.66 19.51 -16.11
N GLN A 120 28.89 18.28 -16.55
CA GLN A 120 29.96 17.96 -17.50
C GLN A 120 29.41 17.21 -18.71
N GLN A 121 29.54 17.81 -19.89
CA GLN A 121 29.23 17.16 -21.16
C GLN A 121 30.18 15.99 -21.45
N LEU A 122 29.64 14.87 -21.93
CA LEU A 122 30.38 13.64 -22.21
C LEU A 122 30.89 13.60 -23.65
N ILE A 123 32.00 14.29 -23.91
CA ILE A 123 32.55 14.49 -25.26
C ILE A 123 33.52 13.38 -25.74
N ARG A 124 33.70 12.32 -24.94
CA ARG A 124 34.60 11.20 -25.22
C ARG A 124 33.95 9.90 -24.75
N SER A 125 34.41 8.76 -25.27
CA SER A 125 33.99 7.44 -24.75
C SER A 125 34.45 7.20 -23.32
N GLU A 126 35.48 7.91 -22.85
CA GLU A 126 35.94 7.87 -21.48
C GLU A 126 36.09 9.31 -20.97
N ASN A 127 35.38 9.62 -19.89
CA ASN A 127 35.39 10.90 -19.21
C ASN A 127 35.77 10.69 -17.74
N VAL A 128 36.36 11.72 -17.13
CA VAL A 128 36.66 11.73 -15.70
C VAL A 128 36.05 12.98 -15.11
N ILE A 129 35.39 12.82 -13.97
CA ILE A 129 34.83 13.92 -13.18
C ILE A 129 35.49 13.94 -11.80
N THR A 130 35.55 15.11 -11.18
CA THR A 130 36.03 15.32 -9.80
C THR A 130 35.33 16.55 -9.28
N CYS A 131 34.72 16.47 -8.10
CA CYS A 131 34.10 17.63 -7.45
C CYS A 131 34.67 17.84 -6.05
N GLU A 132 34.72 19.09 -5.58
CA GLU A 132 35.31 19.41 -4.27
C GLU A 132 34.35 19.17 -3.09
N GLN A 133 33.04 19.16 -3.34
CA GLN A 133 32.01 19.14 -2.29
C GLN A 133 31.33 17.78 -2.10
N GLY A 134 31.48 16.88 -3.06
CA GLY A 134 30.72 15.62 -3.11
C GLY A 134 29.26 15.82 -3.55
N GLY A 135 28.59 14.77 -4.02
CA GLY A 135 27.17 14.85 -4.38
C GLY A 135 26.62 13.63 -5.11
N ILE A 136 25.30 13.53 -5.23
CA ILE A 136 24.66 12.47 -6.02
C ILE A 136 24.96 12.66 -7.50
N LEU A 137 25.23 11.56 -8.21
CA LEU A 137 25.52 11.56 -9.63
C LEU A 137 24.24 11.30 -10.42
N LEU A 138 23.93 12.15 -11.39
CA LEU A 138 22.85 11.97 -12.35
C LEU A 138 23.42 11.91 -13.76
N PHE A 139 22.82 11.10 -14.62
CA PHE A 139 23.13 11.07 -16.05
C PHE A 139 22.05 11.86 -16.80
N ASN A 140 22.44 12.74 -17.71
CA ASN A 140 21.48 13.58 -18.42
C ASN A 140 21.48 13.28 -19.92
N ILE A 141 20.29 13.23 -20.51
CA ILE A 141 20.06 13.18 -21.95
C ILE A 141 19.42 14.48 -22.40
N GLY A 142 20.08 15.22 -23.29
CA GLY A 142 19.50 16.41 -23.91
C GLY A 142 18.30 16.06 -24.80
N GLU A 143 17.29 16.94 -24.85
CA GLU A 143 16.04 16.75 -25.60
C GLU A 143 16.27 16.40 -27.08
N SER A 144 17.29 17.00 -27.70
CA SER A 144 17.63 16.77 -29.11
C SER A 144 18.21 15.38 -29.40
N SER A 145 18.57 14.64 -28.34
CA SER A 145 19.21 13.33 -28.39
C SER A 145 18.27 12.16 -28.09
N VAL A 146 17.00 12.48 -27.83
CA VAL A 146 15.93 11.50 -27.70
C VAL A 146 15.74 10.76 -29.03
N SER A 147 15.64 9.44 -28.98
CA SER A 147 15.41 8.62 -30.17
C SER A 147 14.25 7.65 -30.00
N GLU A 148 13.33 7.62 -30.97
CA GLU A 148 12.25 6.61 -31.03
C GLU A 148 12.77 5.20 -31.38
N ASN A 149 14.03 5.07 -31.84
CA ASN A 149 14.63 3.79 -32.21
C ASN A 149 15.46 3.23 -31.04
N LEU A 150 14.84 2.33 -30.27
CA LEU A 150 15.36 1.53 -29.15
C LEU A 150 16.84 1.13 -29.26
N SER A 151 17.74 1.92 -28.72
CA SER A 151 19.09 1.45 -28.39
C SER A 151 19.50 2.11 -27.07
N PRO A 152 19.17 1.48 -25.93
CA PRO A 152 19.53 2.03 -24.64
C PRO A 152 21.04 2.24 -24.55
N ILE A 153 21.42 3.29 -23.84
CA ILE A 153 22.81 3.70 -23.70
C ILE A 153 23.38 2.97 -22.50
N GLU A 154 24.29 2.03 -22.75
CA GLU A 154 25.06 1.41 -21.69
C GLU A 154 26.19 2.35 -21.24
N ILE A 155 26.12 2.82 -20.00
CA ILE A 155 27.17 3.59 -19.35
C ILE A 155 27.82 2.75 -18.25
N THR A 156 29.11 2.96 -18.03
CA THR A 156 29.84 2.37 -16.90
C THR A 156 30.44 3.49 -16.07
N VAL A 157 30.14 3.50 -14.77
CA VAL A 157 30.66 4.44 -13.80
C VAL A 157 31.58 3.68 -12.84
N SER A 158 32.86 4.06 -12.79
CA SER A 158 33.86 3.41 -11.94
C SER A 158 34.41 4.38 -10.90
N GLY A 159 34.48 3.95 -9.65
CA GLY A 159 35.08 4.71 -8.54
C GLY A 159 34.12 5.58 -7.74
N ALA A 160 32.81 5.50 -8.02
CA ALA A 160 31.80 6.20 -7.22
C ALA A 160 31.42 5.39 -5.97
N MET A 161 30.75 6.01 -5.01
CA MET A 161 30.18 5.33 -3.84
C MET A 161 28.70 4.96 -4.12
N PRO A 162 28.21 3.77 -3.75
CA PRO A 162 26.77 3.50 -3.71
C PRO A 162 26.00 4.54 -2.88
N ALA A 163 24.87 5.02 -3.39
CA ALA A 163 24.00 5.96 -2.71
C ALA A 163 22.60 5.35 -2.54
N PRO A 164 21.86 5.66 -1.46
CA PRO A 164 20.48 5.23 -1.30
C PRO A 164 19.58 5.89 -2.35
N PHE A 165 18.63 5.11 -2.87
CA PHE A 165 17.54 5.53 -3.75
C PHE A 165 16.39 4.54 -3.60
N TYR A 166 15.20 4.90 -4.05
CA TYR A 166 14.03 4.01 -4.03
C TYR A 166 13.15 4.25 -5.25
N ARG A 167 12.80 3.18 -5.97
CA ARG A 167 11.87 3.18 -7.10
C ARG A 167 10.64 2.36 -6.72
N TYR A 168 9.50 3.04 -6.65
CA TYR A 168 8.25 2.46 -6.16
C TYR A 168 7.74 1.27 -7.00
N GLY A 169 7.78 0.07 -6.40
CA GLY A 169 7.35 -1.17 -7.05
C GLY A 169 8.46 -1.90 -7.80
N LEU A 170 9.72 -1.48 -7.63
CA LEU A 170 10.90 -2.16 -8.18
C LEU A 170 11.94 -2.45 -7.09
N ASP A 171 12.21 -1.47 -6.22
CA ASP A 171 13.13 -1.63 -5.09
C ASP A 171 12.33 -1.98 -3.83
N SER A 172 12.93 -2.73 -2.90
CA SER A 172 12.31 -2.96 -1.57
C SER A 172 12.61 -1.79 -0.66
N SER A 173 11.63 -1.34 0.15
CA SER A 173 11.85 -0.27 1.12
C SER A 173 12.88 -0.64 2.18
N ASP A 174 13.07 -1.94 2.43
CA ASP A 174 14.08 -2.45 3.35
C ASP A 174 15.51 -2.23 2.84
N GLU A 175 15.69 -2.00 1.54
CA GLU A 175 16.99 -1.73 0.91
C GLU A 175 17.51 -0.33 1.20
N LEU A 176 16.68 0.58 1.74
CA LEU A 176 17.12 1.93 2.12
C LEU A 176 18.09 1.95 3.32
N GLY A 177 18.27 0.82 4.01
CA GLY A 177 19.25 0.68 5.10
C GLY A 177 19.08 1.70 6.22
N ASP A 178 20.11 1.86 7.06
CA ASP A 178 20.12 2.93 8.07
C ASP A 178 20.45 4.28 7.40
N LEU A 179 19.40 4.99 6.98
CA LEU A 179 19.50 6.31 6.35
C LEU A 179 20.24 7.33 7.23
N ALA A 180 20.28 7.15 8.56
CA ALA A 180 21.01 8.05 9.45
C ALA A 180 22.52 8.04 9.18
N GLU A 181 23.08 6.94 8.66
CA GLU A 181 24.50 6.85 8.31
C GLU A 181 24.89 7.69 7.08
N TYR A 182 23.91 8.14 6.28
CA TYR A 182 24.12 8.92 5.07
C TYR A 182 23.93 10.44 5.27
N GLY A 183 23.52 10.87 6.47
CA GLY A 183 23.39 12.30 6.83
C GLY A 183 22.38 13.05 5.96
N ASP A 184 22.77 14.21 5.42
CA ASP A 184 21.91 15.03 4.55
C ASP A 184 22.11 14.72 3.05
N MET A 185 22.62 13.53 2.71
CA MET A 185 22.68 13.11 1.31
C MET A 185 21.28 13.08 0.71
N LEU A 186 21.10 13.65 -0.48
CA LEU A 186 19.82 13.55 -1.19
C LEU A 186 19.56 12.11 -1.61
N VAL A 187 18.37 11.62 -1.29
CA VAL A 187 17.84 10.31 -1.65
C VAL A 187 16.82 10.50 -2.75
N PRO A 188 17.06 9.98 -3.97
CA PRO A 188 16.05 9.94 -5.02
C PRO A 188 14.95 8.93 -4.67
N LEU A 189 13.70 9.40 -4.60
CA LEU A 189 12.49 8.57 -4.42
C LEU A 189 11.60 8.72 -5.65
N ASP A 190 11.48 7.67 -6.45
CA ASP A 190 10.89 7.72 -7.79
C ASP A 190 9.58 6.93 -7.88
N CYS A 191 8.51 7.64 -8.25
CA CYS A 191 7.18 7.09 -8.54
C CYS A 191 6.96 6.82 -10.03
N GLY A 192 7.87 7.16 -10.92
CA GLY A 192 7.71 7.11 -12.38
C GLY A 192 7.10 8.39 -12.96
N ASN A 193 6.09 8.98 -12.31
CA ASN A 193 5.49 10.27 -12.73
C ASN A 193 5.95 11.48 -11.90
N VAL A 194 6.40 11.25 -10.66
CA VAL A 194 7.04 12.24 -9.79
C VAL A 194 8.27 11.63 -9.16
N ARG A 195 9.31 12.44 -8.97
CA ARG A 195 10.57 12.02 -8.35
C ARG A 195 11.00 13.05 -7.32
N PHE A 196 11.10 12.62 -6.07
CA PHE A 196 11.57 13.45 -4.97
C PHE A 196 13.07 13.28 -4.76
N TYR A 197 13.75 14.36 -4.41
CA TYR A 197 15.14 14.37 -3.95
C TYR A 197 15.16 14.98 -2.56
N ILE A 198 15.22 14.12 -1.54
CA ILE A 198 14.99 14.48 -0.13
C ILE A 198 16.23 14.11 0.69
N PRO A 199 16.69 14.95 1.64
CA PRO A 199 17.79 14.57 2.52
C PRO A 199 17.47 13.29 3.30
N ALA A 200 18.43 12.38 3.42
CA ALA A 200 18.24 11.11 4.13
C ALA A 200 17.82 11.30 5.60
N SER A 201 18.26 12.39 6.23
CA SER A 201 17.85 12.80 7.58
C SER A 201 16.34 13.05 7.73
N GLU A 202 15.69 13.61 6.71
CA GLU A 202 14.23 13.87 6.70
C GLU A 202 13.41 12.59 6.46
N LEU A 203 14.05 11.52 6.02
CA LEU A 203 13.43 10.20 5.83
C LEU A 203 13.65 9.27 7.04
N SER A 204 14.39 9.72 8.06
CA SER A 204 14.63 8.92 9.26
C SER A 204 13.31 8.68 10.02
N GLY A 205 12.94 7.41 10.19
CA GLY A 205 11.70 7.00 10.87
C GLY A 205 10.45 6.88 9.97
N VAL A 206 10.58 7.00 8.64
CA VAL A 206 9.49 6.65 7.72
C VAL A 206 9.30 5.13 7.71
N THR A 207 8.15 4.64 8.17
CA THR A 207 7.84 3.20 8.27
C THR A 207 6.99 2.66 7.11
N SER A 208 6.37 3.54 6.31
CA SER A 208 5.36 3.19 5.29
C SER A 208 5.68 3.83 3.95
N LEU A 209 6.94 3.71 3.51
CA LEU A 209 7.40 4.40 2.30
C LEU A 209 6.69 3.89 1.05
N LYS A 210 6.39 2.57 0.96
CA LYS A 210 5.65 1.98 -0.18
C LYS A 210 4.29 2.67 -0.35
N GLU A 211 3.55 2.81 0.74
CA GLU A 211 2.21 3.40 0.78
C GLU A 211 2.27 4.90 0.46
N VAL A 212 3.25 5.62 1.02
CA VAL A 212 3.49 7.04 0.73
C VAL A 212 3.79 7.27 -0.75
N MET A 213 4.69 6.48 -1.33
CA MET A 213 5.02 6.64 -2.75
C MET A 213 3.86 6.24 -3.67
N SER A 214 3.09 5.21 -3.29
CA SER A 214 1.85 4.85 -3.97
C SER A 214 0.84 6.00 -3.98
N TRP A 215 0.68 6.66 -2.83
CA TRP A 215 -0.18 7.83 -2.69
C TRP A 215 0.27 8.98 -3.59
N TRP A 216 1.57 9.31 -3.59
CA TRP A 216 2.11 10.39 -4.44
C TRP A 216 1.99 10.09 -5.93
N ARG A 217 2.26 8.85 -6.36
CA ARG A 217 2.02 8.40 -7.73
C ARG A 217 0.57 8.67 -8.12
N SER A 218 -0.37 8.25 -7.27
CA SER A 218 -1.79 8.36 -7.53
C SER A 218 -2.26 9.82 -7.54
N ALA A 219 -1.83 10.63 -6.58
CA ALA A 219 -2.20 12.03 -6.45
C ALA A 219 -1.77 12.85 -7.67
N ALA A 220 -0.51 12.70 -8.07
CA ALA A 220 0.02 13.37 -9.26
C ALA A 220 -0.65 12.86 -10.54
N GLY A 221 -0.97 11.56 -10.61
CA GLY A 221 -1.67 10.96 -11.73
C GLY A 221 -3.09 11.49 -11.90
N PHE A 222 -3.91 11.47 -10.84
CA PHE A 222 -5.27 12.03 -10.88
C PHE A 222 -5.27 13.52 -11.20
N ALA A 223 -4.30 14.29 -10.70
CA ALA A 223 -4.16 15.69 -11.06
C ALA A 223 -3.82 15.88 -12.55
N ALA A 224 -2.98 15.01 -13.12
CA ALA A 224 -2.67 15.02 -14.55
C ALA A 224 -3.90 14.65 -15.40
N ASP A 225 -4.66 13.64 -14.98
CA ASP A 225 -5.88 13.19 -15.66
C ASP A 225 -6.94 14.29 -15.68
N ALA A 226 -7.16 14.98 -14.56
CA ALA A 226 -8.08 16.13 -14.47
C ALA A 226 -7.76 17.24 -15.49
N LEU A 227 -6.46 17.45 -15.75
CA LEU A 227 -5.97 18.44 -16.71
C LEU A 227 -5.94 17.92 -18.15
N SER A 228 -6.34 16.67 -18.41
CA SER A 228 -6.03 15.98 -19.67
C SER A 228 -4.55 16.13 -20.05
N ALA A 229 -3.69 16.21 -19.04
CA ALA A 229 -2.25 16.29 -19.18
C ALA A 229 -1.69 14.87 -19.37
N ALA A 230 -2.30 14.09 -20.25
CA ALA A 230 -1.66 12.89 -20.75
C ALA A 230 -0.44 13.35 -21.56
N ARG A 231 0.77 12.96 -21.12
CA ARG A 231 1.94 13.04 -21.99
C ARG A 231 1.71 12.03 -23.11
N THR A 232 1.14 12.55 -24.20
CA THR A 232 0.57 11.81 -25.34
C THR A 232 1.61 11.10 -26.20
N ASP A 233 2.88 11.12 -25.79
CA ASP A 233 4.02 10.56 -26.50
C ASP A 233 4.58 9.28 -25.86
N GLY A 234 3.98 8.80 -24.75
CA GLY A 234 4.49 7.63 -24.03
C GLY A 234 5.83 7.88 -23.32
N ASN A 235 6.22 9.15 -23.16
CA ASN A 235 7.52 9.54 -22.63
C ASN A 235 7.33 10.29 -21.30
N ILE A 236 7.16 9.51 -20.23
CA ILE A 236 6.84 10.05 -18.91
C ILE A 236 8.15 10.41 -18.20
N ARG A 237 8.74 11.55 -18.57
CA ARG A 237 9.72 12.21 -17.68
C ARG A 237 9.00 12.49 -16.35
N PRO A 238 9.50 12.02 -15.19
CA PRO A 238 8.91 12.37 -13.91
C PRO A 238 9.09 13.87 -13.62
N LEU A 239 8.12 14.48 -12.94
CA LEU A 239 8.33 15.80 -12.34
C LEU A 239 9.36 15.72 -11.23
N LYS A 240 10.41 16.52 -11.33
CA LYS A 240 11.55 16.51 -10.40
C LYS A 240 11.32 17.50 -9.27
N ILE A 241 11.17 16.97 -8.07
CA ILE A 241 10.85 17.72 -6.84
C ILE A 241 12.06 17.69 -5.93
N TYR A 242 12.65 18.86 -5.65
CA TYR A 242 13.83 18.97 -4.80
C TYR A 242 13.50 19.67 -3.48
N TYR A 243 13.97 19.12 -2.37
CA TYR A 243 14.08 19.88 -1.13
C TYR A 243 15.30 20.80 -1.24
N THR A 244 15.06 22.06 -1.61
CA THR A 244 16.16 23.00 -1.85
C THR A 244 15.71 24.45 -1.78
N SER A 245 16.58 25.31 -1.25
CA SER A 245 16.50 26.77 -1.41
C SER A 245 17.27 27.28 -2.64
N SER A 246 17.98 26.40 -3.33
CA SER A 246 18.91 26.69 -4.42
C SER A 246 18.29 26.26 -5.75
N ALA A 247 18.06 27.20 -6.66
CA ALA A 247 17.55 26.87 -7.99
C ALA A 247 18.63 26.14 -8.81
N ASN A 248 18.28 25.01 -9.42
CA ASN A 248 19.08 24.33 -10.44
C ASN A 248 18.24 24.13 -11.72
N ALA A 249 18.88 23.89 -12.87
CA ALA A 249 18.19 23.76 -14.16
C ALA A 249 17.36 22.47 -14.30
N GLU A 250 17.56 21.52 -13.38
CA GLU A 250 16.88 20.23 -13.35
C GLU A 250 15.69 20.20 -12.38
N THR A 251 15.44 21.26 -11.61
CA THR A 251 14.34 21.34 -10.64
C THR A 251 13.07 21.83 -11.33
N ASP A 252 12.05 20.98 -11.37
CA ASP A 252 10.70 21.42 -11.77
C ASP A 252 10.01 22.09 -10.57
N ILE A 253 10.09 21.48 -9.38
CA ILE A 253 9.44 21.98 -8.16
C ILE A 253 10.42 22.04 -6.99
N SER A 254 10.45 23.16 -6.27
CA SER A 254 11.23 23.33 -5.03
C SER A 254 10.35 23.27 -3.79
N LEU A 255 10.81 22.53 -2.78
CA LEU A 255 10.18 22.41 -1.47
C LEU A 255 10.93 23.22 -0.41
N THR A 256 10.18 23.85 0.49
CA THR A 256 10.69 24.48 1.71
C THR A 256 10.47 23.57 2.91
N GLN A 257 11.05 23.90 4.08
CA GLN A 257 10.77 23.14 5.31
C GLN A 257 9.26 23.09 5.65
N SER A 258 8.52 24.18 5.38
CA SER A 258 7.08 24.19 5.65
C SER A 258 6.28 23.28 4.72
N ASP A 259 6.82 22.94 3.54
CA ASP A 259 6.20 21.99 2.63
C ASP A 259 6.43 20.54 3.06
N MET A 260 7.42 20.26 3.92
CA MET A 260 7.83 18.90 4.29
C MET A 260 7.01 18.30 5.42
N ASP A 261 6.12 19.06 6.04
CA ASP A 261 5.35 18.56 7.17
C ASP A 261 4.36 17.47 6.72
N GLY A 262 4.50 16.28 7.28
CA GLY A 262 3.66 15.11 7.00
C GLY A 262 3.75 14.52 5.57
N VAL A 263 4.57 15.04 4.66
CA VAL A 263 4.57 14.58 3.24
C VAL A 263 5.12 13.17 3.02
N PHE A 264 5.85 12.62 3.99
CA PHE A 264 6.28 11.22 4.00
C PHE A 264 5.64 10.40 5.14
N SER A 265 4.44 10.80 5.59
CA SER A 265 3.62 10.03 6.53
C SER A 265 2.31 9.67 5.86
N TYR A 266 2.07 8.38 5.62
CA TYR A 266 0.84 7.92 4.96
C TYR A 266 -0.42 8.37 5.73
N ASN A 267 -0.38 8.27 7.05
CA ASN A 267 -1.46 8.73 7.93
C ASN A 267 -1.67 10.25 7.76
N ALA A 268 -0.61 11.07 7.82
CA ALA A 268 -0.76 12.51 7.64
C ALA A 268 -1.33 12.86 6.26
N LEU A 269 -0.86 12.25 5.17
CA LEU A 269 -1.37 12.45 3.81
C LEU A 269 -2.86 12.09 3.70
N THR A 270 -3.31 11.03 4.37
CA THR A 270 -4.69 10.54 4.30
C THR A 270 -5.64 11.21 5.31
N HIS A 271 -5.14 11.85 6.37
CA HIS A 271 -5.97 12.40 7.46
C HIS A 271 -5.82 13.91 7.73
N THR A 272 -4.74 14.57 7.29
CA THR A 272 -4.43 16.00 7.56
C THR A 272 -4.20 16.80 6.28
N THR A 273 -3.92 18.11 6.31
CA THR A 273 -3.55 18.92 5.11
C THR A 273 -2.19 18.61 4.49
N ALA A 274 -1.44 17.67 5.05
CA ALA A 274 -0.12 17.29 4.54
C ALA A 274 -0.15 16.98 3.04
N GLY A 275 0.87 17.45 2.33
CA GLY A 275 1.03 17.24 0.90
C GLY A 275 0.17 18.11 -0.02
N LEU A 276 -0.89 18.77 0.45
CA LEU A 276 -1.75 19.60 -0.41
C LEU A 276 -0.99 20.79 -1.03
N SER A 277 -0.10 21.44 -0.27
CA SER A 277 0.73 22.53 -0.80
C SER A 277 1.64 22.06 -1.93
N VAL A 278 2.24 20.88 -1.77
CA VAL A 278 3.09 20.24 -2.77
C VAL A 278 2.26 19.81 -3.99
N LEU A 279 1.07 19.24 -3.77
CA LEU A 279 0.19 18.82 -4.85
C LEU A 279 -0.32 20.01 -5.69
N LYS A 280 -0.56 21.18 -5.08
CA LYS A 280 -0.87 22.42 -5.82
C LYS A 280 0.30 22.87 -6.70
N LYS A 281 1.54 22.74 -6.22
CA LYS A 281 2.73 23.01 -7.04
C LYS A 281 2.83 22.02 -8.20
N ILE A 282 2.56 20.75 -7.95
CA ILE A 282 2.48 19.71 -8.99
C ILE A 282 1.41 20.07 -10.03
N GLY A 283 0.20 20.43 -9.61
CA GLY A 283 -0.88 20.83 -10.51
C GLY A 283 -0.54 22.04 -11.37
N SER A 284 0.06 23.08 -10.79
CA SER A 284 0.53 24.27 -11.54
C SER A 284 1.59 23.89 -12.58
N GLU A 285 2.56 23.05 -12.22
CA GLU A 285 3.60 22.58 -13.16
C GLU A 285 3.00 21.72 -14.29
N LEU A 286 2.04 20.83 -13.98
CA LEU A 286 1.33 20.02 -14.98
C LEU A 286 0.47 20.86 -15.93
N ALA A 287 -0.13 21.94 -15.42
CA ALA A 287 -0.91 22.86 -16.24
C ALA A 287 -0.02 23.67 -17.21
N GLY A 288 1.25 23.89 -16.86
CA GLY A 288 2.23 24.57 -17.70
C GLY A 288 1.81 25.99 -18.07
N GLU A 289 2.11 26.42 -19.30
CA GLU A 289 1.79 27.78 -19.79
C GLU A 289 0.33 27.95 -20.27
N ARG A 290 -0.59 27.06 -19.86
CA ARG A 290 -2.02 27.21 -20.19
C ARG A 290 -2.55 28.54 -19.65
N GLN A 291 -3.52 29.09 -20.38
CA GLN A 291 -4.28 30.22 -19.87
C GLN A 291 -5.01 29.80 -18.58
N ASP A 292 -4.84 30.59 -17.51
CA ASP A 292 -5.34 30.28 -16.15
C ASP A 292 -4.82 28.95 -15.57
N GLY A 293 -3.64 28.51 -16.02
CA GLY A 293 -3.01 27.23 -15.61
C GLY A 293 -2.87 27.07 -14.09
N ASP A 294 -2.50 28.12 -13.36
CA ASP A 294 -2.38 28.06 -11.89
C ASP A 294 -3.71 27.73 -11.20
N LEU A 295 -4.83 28.28 -11.71
CA LEU A 295 -6.16 28.03 -11.18
C LEU A 295 -6.59 26.59 -11.50
N LEU A 296 -6.44 26.16 -12.76
CA LEU A 296 -6.79 24.80 -13.19
C LEU A 296 -5.93 23.75 -12.49
N GLY A 297 -4.63 24.00 -12.33
CA GLY A 297 -3.72 23.16 -11.57
C GLY A 297 -4.09 23.07 -10.09
N THR A 298 -4.51 24.18 -9.49
CA THR A 298 -5.03 24.19 -8.11
C THR A 298 -6.32 23.37 -7.98
N LEU A 299 -7.26 23.48 -8.93
CA LEU A 299 -8.50 22.69 -8.95
C LEU A 299 -8.21 21.20 -9.13
N ALA A 300 -7.30 20.84 -10.03
CA ALA A 300 -6.86 19.46 -10.23
C ALA A 300 -6.22 18.86 -8.98
N ALA A 301 -5.39 19.64 -8.28
CA ALA A 301 -4.81 19.25 -7.00
C ALA A 301 -5.90 19.00 -5.94
N TYR A 302 -6.90 19.88 -5.84
CA TYR A 302 -8.03 19.64 -4.94
C TYR A 302 -8.84 18.41 -5.33
N ASN A 303 -9.12 18.19 -6.62
CA ASN A 303 -9.88 17.02 -7.04
C ASN A 303 -9.16 15.72 -6.69
N ALA A 304 -7.87 15.60 -7.05
CA ALA A 304 -7.04 14.46 -6.72
C ALA A 304 -6.93 14.24 -5.21
N TYR A 305 -6.75 15.32 -4.45
CA TYR A 305 -6.71 15.27 -3.01
C TYR A 305 -8.03 14.76 -2.41
N MET A 306 -9.18 15.22 -2.91
CA MET A 306 -10.48 14.75 -2.46
C MET A 306 -10.75 13.28 -2.86
N MET A 307 -10.09 12.73 -3.88
CA MET A 307 -10.20 11.30 -4.25
C MET A 307 -9.42 10.38 -3.31
N LEU A 308 -8.33 10.90 -2.73
CA LEU A 308 -7.32 10.11 -2.03
C LEU A 308 -7.39 10.22 -0.51
N LYS A 309 -8.43 10.84 0.01
CA LYS A 309 -8.67 11.03 1.44
C LYS A 309 -9.57 9.95 2.03
N ASP A 310 -9.15 9.42 3.19
CA ASP A 310 -9.93 8.45 3.98
C ASP A 310 -11.25 9.04 4.42
N SER A 311 -11.10 10.13 5.14
CA SER A 311 -12.17 10.98 5.60
C SER A 311 -11.59 12.38 5.70
N PHE A 312 -12.43 13.38 5.49
CA PHE A 312 -12.14 14.69 6.04
C PHE A 312 -12.40 14.55 7.52
N VAL A 313 -11.36 14.28 8.31
CA VAL A 313 -11.55 13.96 9.72
C VAL A 313 -12.24 15.13 10.41
N ILE A 314 -13.53 14.95 10.66
CA ILE A 314 -14.33 15.79 11.54
C ILE A 314 -13.99 15.29 12.94
N TYR A 315 -12.88 15.78 13.48
CA TYR A 315 -12.57 15.53 14.88
C TYR A 315 -13.67 16.15 15.76
N ASP A 316 -13.90 15.50 16.90
CA ASP A 316 -14.79 15.95 17.97
C ASP A 316 -14.61 17.46 18.27
N GLU A 317 -15.71 18.12 18.65
CA GLU A 317 -15.83 19.57 18.86
C GLU A 317 -14.89 20.12 19.97
N SER A 318 -14.06 19.27 20.58
CA SER A 318 -13.24 19.55 21.76
C SER A 318 -11.82 20.09 21.51
N GLY A 319 -11.32 20.20 20.26
CA GLY A 319 -9.90 20.52 20.01
C GLY A 319 -9.61 21.58 18.93
N ALA A 320 -9.47 22.84 19.34
CA ALA A 320 -9.42 24.02 18.49
C ALA A 320 -8.01 24.49 18.02
N SER A 321 -7.20 23.67 17.32
CA SER A 321 -5.92 24.17 16.77
C SER A 321 -5.65 23.97 15.27
N GLU A 322 -6.44 23.17 14.54
CA GLU A 322 -6.21 22.97 13.09
C GLU A 322 -7.36 23.46 12.19
N GLN A 323 -8.38 24.10 12.78
CA GLN A 323 -9.51 24.67 12.03
C GLN A 323 -9.12 25.77 11.02
N SER A 324 -7.89 26.29 11.07
CA SER A 324 -7.42 27.32 10.14
C SER A 324 -6.78 26.78 8.85
N GLU A 325 -6.59 25.48 8.69
CA GLU A 325 -5.90 24.92 7.51
C GLU A 325 -6.78 24.07 6.58
N LEU A 326 -8.01 23.68 6.96
CA LEU A 326 -8.87 22.80 6.15
C LEU A 326 -10.13 23.43 5.53
N TYR A 327 -10.10 24.73 5.18
CA TYR A 327 -11.24 25.46 4.59
C TYR A 327 -11.76 24.98 3.22
N PHE A 328 -11.02 24.12 2.50
CA PHE A 328 -11.33 23.69 1.13
C PHE A 328 -11.55 22.18 0.98
N SER A 329 -11.63 21.49 2.11
CA SER A 329 -11.77 20.04 2.18
C SER A 329 -13.23 19.59 2.00
N ASN A 330 -14.18 20.45 2.34
CA ASN A 330 -15.61 20.21 2.20
C ASN A 330 -16.30 21.45 1.62
N GLY A 331 -17.23 21.24 0.67
CA GLY A 331 -18.08 22.29 0.11
C GLY A 331 -18.83 23.10 1.17
N TYR A 332 -19.13 22.53 2.34
CA TYR A 332 -19.70 23.26 3.49
C TYR A 332 -18.85 24.47 3.87
N ALA A 333 -17.54 24.27 4.09
CA ALA A 333 -16.63 25.32 4.54
C ALA A 333 -16.37 26.36 3.43
N VAL A 334 -16.30 25.90 2.17
CA VAL A 334 -16.17 26.79 1.00
C VAL A 334 -17.37 27.72 0.92
N LEU A 335 -18.58 27.18 0.96
CA LEU A 335 -19.80 27.98 0.86
C LEU A 335 -20.00 28.89 2.08
N GLU A 336 -19.70 28.42 3.29
CA GLU A 336 -19.76 29.22 4.52
C GLU A 336 -18.82 30.45 4.41
N LYS A 337 -17.58 30.23 3.97
CA LYS A 337 -16.60 31.28 3.72
C LYS A 337 -17.12 32.29 2.69
N MET A 338 -17.65 31.83 1.55
CA MET A 338 -18.21 32.70 0.52
C MET A 338 -19.40 33.53 1.05
N MET A 339 -20.34 32.91 1.76
CA MET A 339 -21.52 33.57 2.32
C MET A 339 -21.16 34.56 3.44
N SER A 340 -20.03 34.39 4.12
CA SER A 340 -19.49 35.35 5.08
C SER A 340 -18.91 36.62 4.42
N GLY A 341 -18.72 36.62 3.10
CA GLY A 341 -18.13 37.72 2.34
C GLY A 341 -16.60 37.78 2.43
N VAL A 342 -15.96 36.72 2.93
CA VAL A 342 -14.50 36.64 3.10
C VAL A 342 -13.95 35.67 2.06
N SER A 343 -13.67 36.11 0.84
CA SER A 343 -13.04 35.28 -0.20
C SER A 343 -11.82 35.98 -0.81
N ASP A 344 -10.72 35.24 -0.88
CA ASP A 344 -9.47 35.70 -1.51
C ASP A 344 -9.48 35.40 -3.02
N ASN A 345 -10.26 34.42 -3.46
CA ASN A 345 -10.42 34.02 -4.86
C ASN A 345 -11.84 33.47 -5.13
N PRO A 346 -12.82 34.34 -5.44
CA PRO A 346 -14.22 33.92 -5.60
C PRO A 346 -14.44 32.99 -6.81
N VAL A 347 -13.58 33.05 -7.83
CA VAL A 347 -13.64 32.14 -8.99
C VAL A 347 -13.32 30.72 -8.56
N LEU A 348 -12.23 30.53 -7.81
CA LEU A 348 -11.86 29.23 -7.24
C LEU A 348 -12.98 28.67 -6.36
N ASP A 349 -13.52 29.50 -5.46
CA ASP A 349 -14.55 29.05 -4.51
C ASP A 349 -15.86 28.62 -5.22
N VAL A 350 -16.28 29.35 -6.26
CA VAL A 350 -17.43 28.98 -7.12
C VAL A 350 -17.19 27.63 -7.79
N MET A 351 -16.01 27.43 -8.39
CA MET A 351 -15.67 26.19 -9.08
C MET A 351 -15.57 25.01 -8.11
N LEU A 352 -15.03 25.22 -6.91
CA LEU A 352 -15.01 24.21 -5.86
C LEU A 352 -16.41 23.82 -5.40
N CYS A 353 -17.34 24.78 -5.24
CA CYS A 353 -18.73 24.44 -4.93
C CYS A 353 -19.35 23.53 -6.01
N LEU A 354 -19.12 23.82 -7.28
CA LEU A 354 -19.61 22.98 -8.39
C LEU A 354 -19.01 21.57 -8.32
N MET A 355 -17.69 21.47 -8.16
CA MET A 355 -16.98 20.19 -8.03
C MET A 355 -17.46 19.36 -6.84
N HIS A 356 -17.63 19.99 -5.67
CA HIS A 356 -18.14 19.32 -4.47
C HIS A 356 -19.56 18.80 -4.64
N SER A 357 -20.39 19.43 -5.48
CA SER A 357 -21.75 18.96 -5.77
C SER A 357 -21.78 17.79 -6.75
N GLY A 358 -20.85 17.79 -7.73
CA GLY A 358 -20.80 16.83 -8.82
C GLY A 358 -19.95 15.58 -8.59
N GLY A 359 -19.14 15.52 -7.52
CA GLY A 359 -18.26 14.37 -7.30
C GLY A 359 -16.99 14.40 -8.16
N THR A 360 -16.06 13.48 -7.93
CA THR A 360 -14.69 13.54 -8.48
C THR A 360 -14.59 13.23 -9.97
N GLU A 361 -15.41 12.31 -10.44
CA GLU A 361 -15.44 11.91 -11.86
C GLU A 361 -15.96 13.05 -12.73
N LEU A 362 -17.12 13.62 -12.39
CA LEU A 362 -17.66 14.79 -13.09
C LEU A 362 -16.78 16.03 -12.90
N SER A 363 -16.05 16.14 -11.79
CA SER A 363 -15.07 17.20 -11.58
C SER A 363 -13.89 17.11 -12.54
N ASN A 364 -13.40 15.90 -12.87
CA ASN A 364 -12.37 15.71 -13.90
C ASN A 364 -12.89 16.18 -15.26
N ASP A 365 -14.10 15.76 -15.65
CA ASP A 365 -14.72 16.21 -16.90
C ASP A 365 -14.87 17.74 -16.92
N PHE A 366 -15.36 18.34 -15.83
CA PHE A 366 -15.49 19.79 -15.70
C PHE A 366 -14.17 20.54 -15.88
N ILE A 367 -13.09 20.11 -15.22
CA ILE A 367 -11.76 20.76 -15.33
C ILE A 367 -11.21 20.59 -16.76
N SER A 368 -11.33 19.40 -17.34
CA SER A 368 -10.76 19.09 -18.66
C SER A 368 -11.33 19.91 -19.82
N ARG A 369 -12.54 20.46 -19.64
CA ARG A 369 -13.25 21.27 -20.66
C ARG A 369 -12.68 22.67 -20.84
N PHE A 370 -11.90 23.19 -19.88
CA PHE A 370 -11.30 24.52 -19.97
C PHE A 370 -10.07 24.50 -20.88
N THR A 371 -10.25 24.96 -22.13
CA THR A 371 -9.18 25.00 -23.15
C THR A 371 -8.82 26.41 -23.64
N SER A 372 -9.68 27.40 -23.39
CA SER A 372 -9.56 28.79 -23.90
C SER A 372 -9.45 29.86 -22.80
N GLY A 373 -9.35 29.43 -21.53
CA GLY A 373 -9.35 30.30 -20.35
C GLY A 373 -10.48 29.95 -19.38
N VAL A 374 -10.60 30.74 -18.32
CA VAL A 374 -11.69 30.63 -17.33
C VAL A 374 -12.40 31.97 -17.19
N ASN A 375 -13.69 32.03 -17.52
CA ASN A 375 -14.57 33.16 -17.25
C ASN A 375 -15.98 32.72 -16.82
N ALA A 376 -16.82 33.65 -16.36
CA ALA A 376 -18.13 33.33 -15.78
C ALA A 376 -19.09 32.62 -16.75
N GLU A 377 -19.06 32.93 -18.05
CA GLU A 377 -19.85 32.24 -19.07
C GLU A 377 -19.31 30.82 -19.29
N GLU A 378 -17.99 30.66 -19.47
CA GLU A 378 -17.36 29.34 -19.63
C GLU A 378 -17.58 28.42 -18.41
N ILE A 379 -17.56 28.97 -17.18
CA ILE A 379 -17.88 28.21 -15.97
C ILE A 379 -19.32 27.69 -16.02
N ALA A 380 -20.28 28.55 -16.40
CA ALA A 380 -21.69 28.14 -16.47
C ALA A 380 -21.92 27.08 -17.56
N ASP A 381 -21.29 27.25 -18.73
CA ASP A 381 -21.41 26.34 -19.86
C ASP A 381 -20.82 24.97 -19.53
N ASN A 382 -19.61 24.94 -18.99
CA ASN A 382 -18.95 23.69 -18.60
C ASN A 382 -19.67 23.02 -17.42
N ALA A 383 -20.26 23.78 -16.49
CA ALA A 383 -21.03 23.21 -15.39
C ALA A 383 -22.32 22.54 -15.88
N ALA A 384 -23.00 23.11 -16.86
CA ALA A 384 -24.16 22.46 -17.47
C ALA A 384 -23.78 21.20 -18.24
N ALA A 385 -22.67 21.24 -18.98
CA ALA A 385 -22.20 20.09 -19.75
C ALA A 385 -21.74 18.93 -18.86
N ALA A 386 -20.99 19.21 -17.79
CA ALA A 386 -20.42 18.20 -16.90
C ALA A 386 -21.44 17.72 -15.85
N PHE A 387 -22.16 18.65 -15.22
CA PHE A 387 -23.04 18.33 -14.09
C PHE A 387 -24.52 18.32 -14.44
N GLY A 388 -24.94 18.83 -15.61
CA GLY A 388 -26.36 18.89 -15.99
C GLY A 388 -27.18 19.89 -15.18
N VAL A 389 -26.58 21.04 -14.81
CA VAL A 389 -27.22 22.08 -13.97
C VAL A 389 -27.10 23.48 -14.58
N ASN A 390 -28.05 24.35 -14.26
CA ASN A 390 -27.99 25.77 -14.60
C ASN A 390 -27.45 26.60 -13.42
N ALA A 391 -26.16 26.95 -13.48
CA ALA A 391 -25.46 27.69 -12.42
C ALA A 391 -25.40 29.21 -12.63
N CYS A 392 -26.05 29.77 -13.67
CA CYS A 392 -25.90 31.18 -14.04
C CYS A 392 -26.26 32.15 -12.90
N ALA A 393 -27.34 31.88 -12.14
CA ALA A 393 -27.78 32.74 -11.05
C ALA A 393 -26.76 32.79 -9.90
N PHE A 394 -26.28 31.62 -9.46
CA PHE A 394 -25.26 31.49 -8.42
C PHE A 394 -23.95 32.15 -8.84
N ILE A 395 -23.46 31.87 -10.04
CA ILE A 395 -22.22 32.46 -10.59
C ILE A 395 -22.36 33.98 -10.67
N SER A 396 -23.51 34.49 -11.11
CA SER A 396 -23.72 35.93 -11.26
C SER A 396 -23.69 36.68 -9.93
N ASP A 397 -24.29 36.10 -8.89
CA ASP A 397 -24.27 36.70 -7.55
C ASP A 397 -22.86 36.68 -6.95
N MET A 398 -22.16 35.54 -7.07
CA MET A 398 -20.85 35.36 -6.44
C MET A 398 -19.71 36.10 -7.14
N LEU A 399 -19.73 36.18 -8.48
CA LEU A 399 -18.69 36.88 -9.25
C LEU A 399 -19.04 38.34 -9.52
N GLY A 400 -20.30 38.75 -9.32
CA GLY A 400 -20.77 40.10 -9.64
C GLY A 400 -20.84 40.38 -11.15
N GLU A 401 -20.81 39.33 -11.98
CA GLU A 401 -20.87 39.39 -13.44
C GLU A 401 -22.23 38.89 -13.92
N SER A 402 -22.84 39.53 -14.92
CA SER A 402 -24.15 39.11 -15.41
C SER A 402 -24.01 37.94 -16.38
N VAL A 403 -24.31 36.72 -15.93
CA VAL A 403 -24.37 35.52 -16.76
C VAL A 403 -25.83 35.13 -17.00
N THR A 404 -26.21 34.85 -18.24
CA THR A 404 -27.59 34.45 -18.60
C THR A 404 -27.60 33.10 -19.30
N PRO A 405 -28.57 32.21 -18.98
CA PRO A 405 -28.67 30.92 -19.65
C PRO A 405 -28.94 31.07 -21.16
N GLY A 406 -28.22 30.31 -21.99
CA GLY A 406 -28.48 30.15 -23.43
C GLY A 406 -29.64 29.17 -23.74
N GLU A 407 -29.80 28.78 -25.01
CA GLU A 407 -30.83 27.79 -25.42
C GLU A 407 -30.53 26.35 -24.94
N GLU A 408 -29.26 26.04 -24.66
CA GLU A 408 -28.77 24.71 -24.27
C GLU A 408 -29.18 24.28 -22.85
N TYR A 409 -29.66 25.23 -22.03
CA TYR A 409 -29.99 25.05 -20.61
C TYR A 409 -31.50 24.94 -20.35
N ALA A 410 -32.32 24.87 -21.40
CA ALA A 410 -33.77 25.06 -21.30
C ALA A 410 -34.49 24.04 -20.40
N GLU A 411 -33.89 22.86 -20.20
CA GLU A 411 -34.43 21.78 -19.37
C GLU A 411 -33.58 21.51 -18.11
N ALA A 412 -32.48 22.25 -17.91
CA ALA A 412 -31.58 22.04 -16.77
C ALA A 412 -32.15 22.68 -15.48
N GLU A 413 -32.04 21.95 -14.36
CA GLU A 413 -32.46 22.46 -13.05
C GLU A 413 -31.54 23.58 -12.57
N GLU A 414 -32.11 24.57 -11.87
CA GLU A 414 -31.35 25.65 -11.24
C GLU A 414 -30.43 25.09 -10.17
N TYR A 415 -29.14 25.41 -10.28
CA TYR A 415 -28.14 24.99 -9.31
C TYR A 415 -28.22 25.84 -8.05
N ILE A 416 -28.46 25.17 -6.93
CA ILE A 416 -28.43 25.77 -5.60
C ILE A 416 -27.42 24.97 -4.77
N PRO A 417 -26.29 25.58 -4.36
CA PRO A 417 -25.36 24.95 -3.43
C PRO A 417 -26.05 24.55 -2.12
N VAL A 418 -26.02 23.26 -1.81
CA VAL A 418 -26.49 22.66 -0.55
C VAL A 418 -25.41 21.73 -0.06
N PHE A 419 -24.81 22.04 1.09
CA PHE A 419 -23.77 21.21 1.68
C PHE A 419 -24.06 20.89 3.12
N ASN A 420 -23.85 19.63 3.50
CA ASN A 420 -23.84 19.20 4.87
C ASN A 420 -22.40 18.85 5.28
N TYR A 421 -22.07 19.18 6.52
CA TYR A 421 -20.73 18.98 7.07
C TYR A 421 -20.29 17.50 7.08
N TYR A 422 -21.22 16.56 7.27
CA TYR A 422 -20.96 15.12 7.45
C TYR A 422 -21.07 14.28 6.18
N THR A 423 -21.42 14.86 5.03
CA THR A 423 -21.67 14.14 3.76
C THR A 423 -20.85 14.68 2.61
N ARG A 424 -20.79 13.96 1.48
CA ARG A 424 -20.15 14.43 0.23
C ARG A 424 -21.11 14.34 -0.95
N ALA A 425 -21.06 15.35 -1.81
CA ALA A 425 -21.77 15.42 -3.10
C ALA A 425 -23.27 15.15 -3.02
N VAL A 426 -23.99 15.46 -4.10
CA VAL A 426 -25.45 15.29 -4.16
C VAL A 426 -25.86 14.27 -5.22
N ARG A 427 -24.95 13.96 -6.16
CA ARG A 427 -25.28 13.18 -7.37
C ARG A 427 -24.63 11.80 -7.47
N ASP A 428 -23.55 11.56 -6.74
CA ASP A 428 -22.87 10.27 -6.72
C ASP A 428 -22.87 9.68 -5.32
N GLU A 429 -23.13 8.36 -5.22
CA GLU A 429 -22.92 7.56 -4.01
C GLU A 429 -21.41 7.46 -3.74
N ASN A 430 -20.84 8.53 -3.17
CA ASN A 430 -19.45 8.54 -2.74
C ASN A 430 -19.38 8.53 -1.21
N GLU A 431 -19.26 7.33 -0.66
CA GLU A 431 -19.21 7.03 0.78
C GLU A 431 -17.83 7.32 1.41
N GLN A 432 -16.94 8.10 0.78
CA GLN A 432 -15.61 8.41 1.35
C GLN A 432 -15.64 9.51 2.44
N ASN A 433 -16.80 10.06 2.79
CA ASN A 433 -16.90 10.94 3.95
C ASN A 433 -17.40 10.15 5.15
N GLY A 434 -16.44 9.54 5.85
CA GLY A 434 -16.64 8.81 7.09
C GLY A 434 -16.63 9.72 8.32
N TYR A 435 -17.65 9.67 9.16
CA TYR A 435 -17.52 10.07 10.57
C TYR A 435 -17.03 8.85 11.37
N LYS A 436 -15.92 8.97 12.10
CA LYS A 436 -15.38 7.85 12.88
C LYS A 436 -16.02 7.82 14.27
N VAL A 437 -16.70 6.73 14.61
CA VAL A 437 -17.35 6.54 15.92
C VAL A 437 -16.64 5.43 16.67
N TYR A 438 -16.38 5.63 17.96
CA TYR A 438 -15.88 4.53 18.79
C TYR A 438 -16.95 3.44 18.95
N ALA A 439 -16.52 2.19 18.90
CA ALA A 439 -17.41 1.07 19.06
C ALA A 439 -18.16 1.14 20.40
N GLY A 440 -19.47 0.87 20.38
CA GLY A 440 -20.31 0.94 21.59
C GLY A 440 -20.69 2.34 22.07
N ASP A 441 -20.19 3.41 21.46
CA ASP A 441 -20.65 4.76 21.75
C ASP A 441 -21.92 5.11 20.97
N THR A 442 -22.83 5.81 21.64
CA THR A 442 -23.93 6.51 20.99
C THR A 442 -23.51 7.94 20.69
N HIS A 443 -23.37 8.25 19.41
CA HIS A 443 -22.94 9.56 18.94
C HIS A 443 -24.12 10.40 18.45
N TYR A 444 -24.17 11.69 18.80
CA TYR A 444 -25.18 12.64 18.34
C TYR A 444 -24.72 13.37 17.07
N VAL A 445 -25.57 13.42 16.04
CA VAL A 445 -25.27 14.08 14.76
C VAL A 445 -26.28 15.19 14.47
N ASP A 446 -25.82 16.44 14.45
CA ASP A 446 -26.63 17.62 14.12
C ASP A 446 -26.63 17.91 12.62
N PHE A 447 -27.37 17.11 11.84
CA PHE A 447 -27.50 17.35 10.40
C PHE A 447 -28.14 18.70 10.07
N ALA A 448 -29.14 19.14 10.84
CA ALA A 448 -29.90 20.35 10.51
C ALA A 448 -29.05 21.62 10.74
N GLY A 449 -28.37 21.72 11.88
CA GLY A 449 -27.52 22.86 12.21
C GLY A 449 -26.21 22.88 11.43
N LYS A 450 -25.75 21.72 10.92
CA LYS A 450 -24.52 21.59 10.11
C LYS A 450 -24.80 21.46 8.61
N THR A 451 -25.93 21.99 8.15
CA THR A 451 -26.25 22.13 6.72
C THR A 451 -26.33 23.60 6.33
N ILE A 452 -25.64 23.97 5.26
CA ILE A 452 -25.68 25.30 4.67
C ILE A 452 -26.38 25.27 3.31
N VAL A 453 -27.27 26.24 3.09
CA VAL A 453 -28.08 26.37 1.87
C VAL A 453 -27.90 27.78 1.33
N TYR A 454 -27.40 27.89 0.10
CA TYR A 454 -27.28 29.19 -0.56
C TYR A 454 -28.66 29.80 -0.84
N GLY A 455 -28.90 31.03 -0.35
CA GLY A 455 -30.15 31.75 -0.59
C GLY A 455 -31.40 31.15 0.07
N GLY A 456 -31.26 30.17 0.97
CA GLY A 456 -32.37 29.43 1.54
C GLY A 456 -32.17 28.98 2.99
N SER A 457 -32.99 28.00 3.40
CA SER A 457 -32.93 27.41 4.73
C SER A 457 -33.34 25.94 4.72
N VAL A 458 -32.89 25.19 5.71
CA VAL A 458 -33.31 23.81 5.95
C VAL A 458 -34.69 23.80 6.63
N THR A 459 -35.61 23.00 6.11
CA THR A 459 -36.96 22.83 6.66
C THR A 459 -37.31 21.39 7.02
N GLY A 460 -36.46 20.42 6.67
CA GLY A 460 -36.63 19.01 7.00
C GLY A 460 -35.33 18.22 6.83
N ILE A 461 -35.18 17.15 7.62
CA ILE A 461 -34.07 16.19 7.55
C ILE A 461 -34.63 14.78 7.75
N SER A 462 -34.25 13.86 6.87
CA SER A 462 -34.37 12.42 7.06
C SER A 462 -33.05 11.71 6.78
N VAL A 463 -32.78 10.67 7.56
CA VAL A 463 -31.62 9.81 7.43
C VAL A 463 -32.12 8.39 7.20
N GLU A 464 -31.59 7.73 6.19
CA GLU A 464 -31.83 6.32 5.88
C GLU A 464 -30.48 5.61 5.92
N GLY A 465 -30.34 4.54 6.70
CA GLY A 465 -29.07 3.83 6.89
C GLY A 465 -29.31 2.38 7.31
N SER A 466 -28.30 1.54 7.19
CA SER A 466 -28.50 0.09 7.23
C SER A 466 -28.76 -0.44 8.64
N ASN A 467 -28.19 0.19 9.70
CA ASN A 467 -28.52 -0.06 11.12
C ASN A 467 -28.12 1.14 12.03
N GLY A 468 -28.32 1.04 13.35
CA GLY A 468 -27.71 1.94 14.36
C GLY A 468 -28.30 3.35 14.53
N TRP A 469 -29.07 3.84 13.57
CA TRP A 469 -29.68 5.19 13.62
C TRP A 469 -30.97 5.25 14.45
N GLU A 470 -31.03 6.21 15.36
CA GLU A 470 -32.20 6.55 16.16
C GLU A 470 -32.52 8.05 16.01
N LYS A 471 -33.76 8.38 15.65
CA LYS A 471 -34.25 9.76 15.66
C LYS A 471 -34.81 10.12 17.03
N ARG A 472 -34.28 11.17 17.65
CA ARG A 472 -34.78 11.78 18.90
C ARG A 472 -35.32 13.19 18.63
N ASP A 473 -35.85 13.85 19.67
CA ASP A 473 -36.47 15.18 19.55
C ASP A 473 -35.47 16.29 19.17
N ASP A 474 -34.19 16.09 19.48
CA ASP A 474 -33.08 17.02 19.31
C ASP A 474 -32.14 16.68 18.14
N GLY A 475 -32.32 15.54 17.47
CA GLY A 475 -31.58 15.18 16.25
C GLY A 475 -31.47 13.67 16.04
N TYR A 476 -30.41 13.24 15.36
CA TYR A 476 -30.16 11.82 15.06
C TYR A 476 -29.00 11.32 15.91
N TYR A 477 -29.12 10.08 16.38
CA TYR A 477 -28.09 9.40 17.15
C TYR A 477 -27.69 8.13 16.41
N TYR A 478 -26.40 7.88 16.33
CA TYR A 478 -25.84 6.65 15.77
C TYR A 478 -25.20 5.84 16.88
N THR A 479 -25.56 4.57 17.01
CA THR A 479 -24.87 3.63 17.90
C THR A 479 -24.19 2.57 17.07
N ALA A 480 -22.87 2.53 17.15
CA ALA A 480 -22.09 1.58 16.38
C ALA A 480 -22.13 0.18 17.03
N LEU A 481 -22.56 -0.82 16.26
CA LEU A 481 -22.65 -2.21 16.68
C LEU A 481 -21.41 -2.97 16.20
N SER A 482 -20.86 -3.87 17.03
CA SER A 482 -19.63 -4.62 16.76
C SER A 482 -19.68 -5.51 15.50
N GLU A 483 -20.86 -5.73 14.93
CA GLU A 483 -21.09 -6.55 13.74
C GLU A 483 -20.93 -5.78 12.42
N ASN A 484 -20.95 -4.44 12.45
CA ASN A 484 -20.77 -3.60 11.26
C ASN A 484 -19.65 -2.59 11.50
N VAL A 485 -18.52 -2.78 10.82
CA VAL A 485 -17.34 -1.90 10.93
C VAL A 485 -17.43 -0.67 10.03
N ARG A 486 -18.42 -0.65 9.12
CA ARG A 486 -18.77 0.45 8.23
C ARG A 486 -20.28 0.50 8.02
N ASP A 487 -20.86 1.68 7.99
CA ASP A 487 -22.29 1.90 7.74
C ASP A 487 -22.53 3.15 6.92
N GLY A 488 -22.94 2.95 5.66
CA GLY A 488 -23.36 4.02 4.78
C GLY A 488 -24.75 4.55 5.16
N TYR A 489 -24.95 5.84 4.98
CA TYR A 489 -26.26 6.47 5.17
C TYR A 489 -26.55 7.51 4.09
N THR A 490 -27.83 7.60 3.75
CA THR A 490 -28.40 8.62 2.88
C THR A 490 -29.02 9.72 3.72
N LEU A 491 -28.60 10.96 3.49
CA LEU A 491 -29.15 12.17 4.09
C LEU A 491 -30.05 12.87 3.07
N THR A 492 -31.35 12.97 3.36
CA THR A 492 -32.27 13.80 2.59
C THR A 492 -32.55 15.09 3.35
N VAL A 493 -32.18 16.21 2.72
CA VAL A 493 -32.39 17.57 3.22
C VAL A 493 -33.53 18.22 2.43
N THR A 494 -34.61 18.58 3.12
CA THR A 494 -35.65 19.43 2.52
C THR A 494 -35.30 20.89 2.73
N ILE A 495 -34.99 21.61 1.66
CA ILE A 495 -34.69 23.05 1.71
C ILE A 495 -35.88 23.89 1.27
N GLU A 496 -35.87 25.17 1.63
CA GLU A 496 -36.78 26.19 1.09
C GLU A 496 -35.98 27.40 0.58
N VAL A 497 -36.12 27.70 -0.72
CA VAL A 497 -35.50 28.84 -1.40
C VAL A 497 -36.58 29.59 -2.17
N GLY A 498 -36.70 30.89 -1.95
CA GLY A 498 -37.73 31.71 -2.61
C GLY A 498 -39.18 31.25 -2.35
N GLY A 499 -39.43 30.50 -1.27
CA GLY A 499 -40.75 29.92 -0.95
C GLY A 499 -41.08 28.60 -1.66
N VAL A 500 -40.12 28.04 -2.42
CA VAL A 500 -40.24 26.72 -3.06
C VAL A 500 -39.46 25.71 -2.22
N LYS A 501 -40.08 24.55 -1.97
CA LYS A 501 -39.45 23.45 -1.25
C LYS A 501 -38.93 22.40 -2.22
N THR A 502 -37.70 21.97 -2.00
CA THR A 502 -37.00 20.97 -2.81
C THR A 502 -36.23 20.02 -1.89
N GLU A 503 -36.10 18.76 -2.29
CA GLU A 503 -35.31 17.76 -1.58
C GLU A 503 -33.95 17.61 -2.24
N TYR A 504 -32.92 17.55 -1.41
CA TYR A 504 -31.54 17.29 -1.80
C TYR A 504 -31.07 16.05 -1.07
N VAL A 505 -30.44 15.14 -1.80
CA VAL A 505 -29.94 13.88 -1.26
C VAL A 505 -28.42 13.94 -1.25
N SER A 506 -27.79 13.64 -0.14
CA SER A 506 -26.34 13.45 -0.04
C SER A 506 -26.02 12.16 0.70
N TYR A 507 -24.79 11.70 0.55
CA TYR A 507 -24.35 10.40 1.08
C TYR A 507 -23.22 10.60 2.09
N GLY A 508 -23.27 9.85 3.17
CA GLY A 508 -22.24 9.82 4.20
C GLY A 508 -21.94 8.40 4.62
N ASP A 509 -20.83 8.25 5.32
CA ASP A 509 -20.34 6.97 5.81
C ASP A 509 -19.99 7.09 7.28
N ILE A 510 -20.04 5.97 7.99
CA ILE A 510 -19.60 5.88 9.37
C ILE A 510 -18.63 4.70 9.47
N SER A 511 -17.41 4.99 9.92
CA SER A 511 -16.41 3.96 10.20
C SER A 511 -16.28 3.73 11.69
N LEU A 512 -16.09 2.47 12.05
CA LEU A 512 -15.91 2.08 13.44
C LEU A 512 -14.44 2.24 13.85
N ASN A 513 -14.20 2.96 14.94
CA ASN A 513 -12.96 2.83 15.68
C ASN A 513 -13.10 1.69 16.69
N VAL A 514 -12.50 0.55 16.38
CA VAL A 514 -12.47 -0.56 17.32
C VAL A 514 -11.34 -0.45 18.31
N ASN A 515 -10.36 0.46 18.14
CA ASN A 515 -9.22 0.61 19.06
C ASN A 515 -9.60 1.37 20.34
N ALA A 516 -10.49 0.77 21.14
CA ALA A 516 -11.02 1.35 22.36
C ALA A 516 -11.38 0.28 23.40
N ALA A 517 -11.41 0.70 24.65
CA ALA A 517 -12.06 -0.03 25.74
C ALA A 517 -13.50 0.45 25.94
N SER A 518 -14.38 -0.46 26.37
CA SER A 518 -15.72 -0.13 26.83
C SER A 518 -15.68 0.21 28.32
N TYR A 519 -16.32 1.31 28.72
CA TYR A 519 -16.54 1.67 30.13
C TYR A 519 -18.02 1.68 30.44
N SER A 520 -18.39 1.07 31.57
CA SER A 520 -19.76 1.08 32.12
C SER A 520 -19.74 1.43 33.59
N LEU A 521 -20.65 2.31 34.00
CA LEU A 521 -20.82 2.75 35.39
C LEU A 521 -22.22 2.43 35.89
N TYR A 522 -22.25 1.86 37.08
CA TYR A 522 -23.44 1.46 37.80
C TYR A 522 -23.51 2.14 39.18
N THR A 523 -24.62 2.79 39.48
CA THR A 523 -24.88 3.52 40.74
C THR A 523 -26.02 2.92 41.56
N SER A 524 -26.82 2.04 40.95
CA SER A 524 -28.03 1.47 41.56
C SER A 524 -28.03 -0.05 41.70
N LEU A 525 -26.87 -0.71 41.56
CA LEU A 525 -26.78 -2.17 41.77
C LEU A 525 -27.27 -2.58 43.17
N PRO A 526 -28.02 -3.69 43.29
CA PRO A 526 -28.53 -4.15 44.57
C PRO A 526 -27.43 -4.82 45.40
N LEU A 527 -26.58 -4.01 46.04
CA LEU A 527 -25.45 -4.48 46.84
C LEU A 527 -25.86 -4.84 48.28
N LYS A 528 -25.36 -5.97 48.79
CA LYS A 528 -25.53 -6.35 50.20
C LYS A 528 -24.47 -5.64 51.04
N THR A 529 -24.86 -4.67 51.86
CA THR A 529 -23.92 -3.99 52.78
C THR A 529 -23.99 -4.59 54.19
N GLU A 530 -22.85 -4.68 54.86
CA GLU A 530 -22.77 -5.07 56.26
C GLU A 530 -22.58 -3.82 57.13
N ASN A 531 -23.56 -3.49 57.98
CA ASN A 531 -23.58 -2.26 58.79
C ASN A 531 -23.40 -0.96 57.99
N GLY A 532 -23.81 -0.94 56.71
CA GLY A 532 -23.66 0.22 55.82
C GLY A 532 -22.27 0.37 55.19
N ALA A 533 -21.40 -0.62 55.31
CA ALA A 533 -20.10 -0.68 54.62
C ALA A 533 -20.10 -1.79 53.54
N ILE A 534 -19.35 -1.58 52.47
CA ILE A 534 -19.09 -2.57 51.43
C ILE A 534 -18.02 -3.56 51.88
N THR A 535 -18.29 -4.85 51.63
CA THR A 535 -17.39 -5.98 51.90
C THR A 535 -16.87 -6.57 50.58
N GLN A 536 -15.85 -7.43 50.65
CA GLN A 536 -15.42 -8.23 49.49
C GLN A 536 -16.58 -9.07 48.92
N GLU A 537 -17.45 -9.63 49.77
CA GLU A 537 -18.64 -10.39 49.33
C GLU A 537 -19.60 -9.51 48.53
N ALA A 538 -19.77 -8.24 48.91
CA ALA A 538 -20.59 -7.29 48.15
C ALA A 538 -19.96 -6.94 46.78
N PHE A 539 -18.63 -6.96 46.69
CA PHE A 539 -17.90 -6.79 45.42
C PHE A 539 -18.07 -8.02 44.53
N ASP A 540 -17.84 -9.21 45.06
CA ASP A 540 -17.99 -10.46 44.32
C ASP A 540 -19.45 -10.62 43.82
N ASP A 541 -20.44 -10.32 44.67
CA ASP A 541 -21.86 -10.25 44.29
C ASP A 541 -22.09 -9.24 43.16
N ALA A 542 -21.44 -8.07 43.19
CA ALA A 542 -21.58 -7.06 42.13
C ALA A 542 -21.07 -7.57 40.78
N VAL A 543 -19.91 -8.23 40.77
CA VAL A 543 -19.33 -8.79 39.55
C VAL A 543 -20.18 -9.95 39.00
N ASP A 544 -20.89 -10.69 39.84
CA ASP A 544 -21.78 -11.77 39.38
C ASP A 544 -23.09 -11.26 38.75
N ILE A 545 -23.55 -10.05 39.11
CA ILE A 545 -24.90 -9.57 38.71
C ILE A 545 -24.90 -8.39 37.74
N TYR A 546 -23.78 -7.68 37.54
CA TYR A 546 -23.79 -6.43 36.77
C TYR A 546 -24.26 -6.63 35.32
N GLY A 547 -23.90 -7.75 34.69
CA GLY A 547 -24.28 -8.07 33.31
C GLY A 547 -25.79 -8.22 33.08
N ASP A 548 -26.57 -8.44 34.15
CA ASP A 548 -28.04 -8.51 34.11
C ASP A 548 -28.71 -7.13 34.28
N HIS A 549 -27.94 -6.06 34.44
CA HIS A 549 -28.42 -4.70 34.69
C HIS A 549 -27.97 -3.72 33.60
N THR A 550 -28.79 -2.69 33.36
CA THR A 550 -28.44 -1.60 32.44
C THR A 550 -27.56 -0.58 33.16
N PRO A 551 -26.38 -0.22 32.62
CA PRO A 551 -25.54 0.84 33.18
C PRO A 551 -26.22 2.20 33.10
N GLU A 552 -25.97 3.10 34.07
CA GLU A 552 -26.47 4.48 33.99
C GLU A 552 -25.56 5.41 33.16
N TYR A 553 -24.33 4.99 32.89
CA TYR A 553 -23.40 5.70 32.03
C TYR A 553 -22.47 4.72 31.33
N THR A 554 -22.27 4.92 30.03
CA THR A 554 -21.33 4.16 29.21
C THR A 554 -20.54 5.10 28.31
N ARG A 555 -19.33 4.71 27.95
CA ARG A 555 -18.53 5.37 26.93
C ARG A 555 -17.43 4.44 26.43
N SER A 556 -16.71 4.89 25.42
CA SER A 556 -15.45 4.33 24.99
C SER A 556 -14.27 5.10 25.58
N LEU A 557 -13.15 4.40 25.75
CA LEU A 557 -11.89 4.92 26.27
C LEU A 557 -10.75 4.54 25.34
N ASP A 558 -9.81 5.45 25.13
CA ASP A 558 -8.55 5.21 24.42
C ASP A 558 -7.46 4.61 25.32
N THR A 559 -7.77 4.43 26.61
CA THR A 559 -6.86 3.91 27.63
C THR A 559 -7.60 2.93 28.56
N ALA A 560 -6.85 1.99 29.15
CA ALA A 560 -7.36 1.00 30.09
C ALA A 560 -7.61 1.60 31.49
N ASP A 561 -8.45 2.64 31.54
CA ASP A 561 -8.80 3.36 32.76
C ASP A 561 -10.15 2.89 33.32
N CYS A 562 -10.27 2.82 34.65
CA CYS A 562 -11.52 2.47 35.32
C CYS A 562 -11.77 3.39 36.51
N GLY A 563 -12.98 3.96 36.62
CA GLY A 563 -13.37 4.87 37.71
C GLY A 563 -13.16 6.35 37.37
N ALA A 564 -12.49 7.10 38.25
CA ALA A 564 -12.37 8.56 38.15
C ALA A 564 -11.67 9.05 36.85
N GLY A 565 -10.75 8.27 36.28
CA GLY A 565 -10.10 8.59 35.00
C GLY A 565 -10.99 8.37 33.77
N ALA A 566 -12.02 7.52 33.91
CA ALA A 566 -12.93 7.16 32.82
C ALA A 566 -14.24 7.98 32.82
N TYR A 567 -14.67 8.50 33.98
CA TYR A 567 -15.96 9.15 34.14
C TYR A 567 -15.91 10.67 33.95
N GLU A 568 -16.69 11.20 33.01
CA GLU A 568 -16.79 12.65 32.73
C GLU A 568 -18.10 13.30 33.21
N GLY A 569 -18.94 12.56 33.94
CA GLY A 569 -20.21 13.09 34.42
C GLY A 569 -20.10 13.95 35.70
N ALA A 570 -21.26 14.35 36.23
CA ALA A 570 -21.33 15.15 37.45
C ALA A 570 -20.80 14.40 38.68
N GLU A 571 -20.20 15.12 39.63
CA GLU A 571 -19.64 14.52 40.84
C GLU A 571 -20.65 13.62 41.57
N ILE A 572 -20.24 12.37 41.81
CA ILE A 572 -21.04 11.40 42.57
C ILE A 572 -20.58 11.44 44.02
N GLY A 573 -21.49 11.83 44.91
CA GLY A 573 -21.25 11.93 46.34
C GLY A 573 -20.87 10.60 46.98
N SER A 574 -20.02 10.65 48.01
CA SER A 574 -19.56 9.48 48.78
C SER A 574 -20.66 8.69 49.52
N ASP A 575 -21.90 9.18 49.51
CA ASP A 575 -23.09 8.50 50.04
C ASP A 575 -23.69 7.48 49.06
N THR A 576 -23.26 7.50 47.80
CA THR A 576 -23.63 6.55 46.75
C THR A 576 -22.44 5.65 46.45
N TYR A 577 -22.68 4.36 46.30
CA TYR A 577 -21.63 3.44 45.85
C TYR A 577 -21.68 3.27 44.34
N THR A 578 -20.51 3.29 43.73
CA THR A 578 -20.36 3.09 42.29
C THR A 578 -19.63 1.80 42.02
N PHE A 579 -20.15 1.04 41.07
CA PHE A 579 -19.48 -0.11 40.48
C PHE A 579 -19.21 0.23 39.02
N SER A 580 -17.96 0.10 38.59
CA SER A 580 -17.59 0.35 37.21
C SER A 580 -16.84 -0.83 36.62
N VAL A 581 -17.02 -1.03 35.32
CA VAL A 581 -16.37 -2.07 34.55
C VAL A 581 -15.73 -1.43 33.33
N THR A 582 -14.44 -1.68 33.13
CA THR A 582 -13.74 -1.39 31.88
C THR A 582 -13.36 -2.70 31.21
N SER A 583 -13.83 -2.90 29.99
CA SER A 583 -13.64 -4.14 29.23
C SER A 583 -12.97 -3.85 27.90
N PHE A 584 -11.96 -4.63 27.53
CA PHE A 584 -11.31 -4.54 26.22
C PHE A 584 -10.65 -5.85 25.84
N ASN A 585 -10.44 -6.00 24.54
CA ASN A 585 -9.55 -7.01 24.01
C ASN A 585 -8.14 -6.43 23.94
N PHE A 586 -7.13 -7.24 24.23
CA PHE A 586 -5.70 -6.90 24.19
C PHE A 586 -5.03 -7.76 23.12
N GLU A 587 -4.35 -7.12 22.18
CA GLU A 587 -3.72 -7.74 21.02
C GLU A 587 -2.28 -7.27 20.91
N VAL A 588 -1.36 -8.18 20.58
CA VAL A 588 0.08 -7.90 20.45
C VAL A 588 0.56 -8.16 19.02
N GLU A 589 1.48 -7.33 18.55
CA GLU A 589 2.07 -7.48 17.20
C GLU A 589 3.14 -8.57 17.13
N GLU A 590 3.79 -8.87 18.26
CA GLU A 590 4.89 -9.82 18.32
C GLU A 590 4.74 -10.77 19.51
N ASP A 591 5.27 -11.98 19.34
CA ASP A 591 5.40 -12.95 20.43
C ASP A 591 6.35 -12.40 21.52
N GLY A 592 6.04 -12.65 22.79
CA GLY A 592 6.90 -12.20 23.88
C GLY A 592 6.35 -12.41 25.29
N VAL A 593 7.15 -12.02 26.29
CA VAL A 593 6.74 -12.07 27.70
C VAL A 593 6.28 -10.68 28.16
N TYR A 594 5.03 -10.57 28.57
CA TYR A 594 4.39 -9.32 28.96
C TYR A 594 4.13 -9.29 30.46
N THR A 595 4.53 -8.20 31.10
CA THR A 595 4.31 -7.96 32.54
C THR A 595 3.32 -6.82 32.72
N PHE A 596 2.16 -7.14 33.28
CA PHE A 596 1.09 -6.20 33.58
C PHE A 596 1.21 -5.67 35.00
N SER A 597 0.82 -4.42 35.23
CA SER A 597 0.82 -3.77 36.56
C SER A 597 -0.32 -2.77 36.69
N MET A 598 -0.91 -2.65 37.88
CA MET A 598 -1.93 -1.63 38.18
C MET A 598 -1.37 -0.48 39.00
N ILE A 599 -1.83 0.72 38.67
CA ILE A 599 -1.68 1.91 39.50
C ILE A 599 -3.07 2.40 39.92
N ASN A 600 -3.20 2.77 41.19
CA ASN A 600 -4.33 3.57 41.65
C ASN A 600 -3.94 5.05 41.63
N SER A 601 -4.65 5.85 40.86
CA SER A 601 -4.39 7.28 40.71
C SER A 601 -4.68 8.09 41.99
N ASP A 602 -5.42 7.50 42.95
CA ASP A 602 -5.77 8.15 44.22
C ASP A 602 -5.59 7.23 45.45
N THR A 603 -5.69 7.80 46.66
CA THR A 603 -5.38 7.09 47.93
C THR A 603 -6.61 6.59 48.70
N GLY A 604 -7.81 6.74 48.13
CA GLY A 604 -9.07 6.35 48.77
C GLY A 604 -9.31 4.84 48.80
N PHE A 605 -10.38 4.45 49.50
CA PHE A 605 -10.76 3.05 49.65
C PHE A 605 -11.55 2.54 48.45
N CYS A 606 -11.10 1.43 47.86
CA CYS A 606 -11.80 0.71 46.80
C CYS A 606 -11.51 -0.80 46.85
N TYR A 607 -12.41 -1.58 46.24
CA TYR A 607 -12.18 -2.98 45.87
C TYR A 607 -12.02 -3.06 44.36
N TYR A 608 -11.07 -3.87 43.89
CA TYR A 608 -10.90 -4.11 42.48
C TYR A 608 -10.42 -5.51 42.14
N ARG A 609 -10.69 -5.89 40.90
CA ARG A 609 -10.31 -7.17 40.30
C ARG A 609 -10.03 -6.95 38.83
N VAL A 610 -9.00 -7.60 38.32
CA VAL A 610 -8.72 -7.67 36.89
C VAL A 610 -8.75 -9.13 36.48
N ASP A 611 -9.66 -9.45 35.57
CA ASP A 611 -9.75 -10.75 34.94
C ASP A 611 -9.11 -10.70 33.54
N PHE A 612 -8.44 -11.78 33.17
CA PHE A 612 -7.68 -11.92 31.92
C PHE A 612 -7.87 -13.30 31.31
N GLY A 613 -8.02 -13.39 29.98
CA GLY A 613 -8.21 -14.68 29.33
C GLY A 613 -8.28 -14.65 27.81
N VAL A 614 -8.68 -15.78 27.24
CA VAL A 614 -8.95 -15.94 25.79
C VAL A 614 -10.24 -16.74 25.62
N GLY A 615 -11.20 -16.18 24.89
CA GLY A 615 -12.51 -16.80 24.69
C GLY A 615 -13.22 -17.08 26.02
N ASP A 616 -13.74 -18.29 26.21
CA ASP A 616 -14.41 -18.71 27.45
C ASP A 616 -13.45 -19.00 28.63
N TYR A 617 -12.14 -18.88 28.43
CA TYR A 617 -11.12 -19.24 29.42
C TYR A 617 -10.49 -17.98 30.03
N GLU A 618 -11.11 -17.49 31.10
CA GLU A 618 -10.62 -16.35 31.90
C GLU A 618 -10.19 -16.78 33.29
N PHE A 619 -9.20 -16.07 33.86
CA PHE A 619 -8.81 -16.18 35.25
C PHE A 619 -8.57 -14.81 35.86
N THR A 620 -8.72 -14.71 37.19
CA THR A 620 -8.38 -13.49 37.91
C THR A 620 -6.88 -13.30 37.97
N MET A 621 -6.38 -12.28 37.27
CA MET A 621 -4.97 -11.94 37.20
C MET A 621 -4.48 -11.35 38.53
N PHE A 622 -5.21 -10.39 39.08
CA PHE A 622 -5.02 -9.93 40.46
C PHE A 622 -6.30 -9.26 40.99
N ALA A 623 -6.49 -9.38 42.31
CA ALA A 623 -7.58 -8.76 43.05
C ALA A 623 -7.04 -8.19 44.36
N ASN A 624 -7.47 -6.98 44.72
CA ASN A 624 -6.99 -6.33 45.93
C ASN A 624 -7.98 -5.30 46.47
N TYR A 625 -7.69 -4.82 47.67
CA TYR A 625 -8.32 -3.66 48.30
C TYR A 625 -7.20 -2.81 48.89
N VAL A 626 -7.25 -1.46 48.76
CA VAL A 626 -6.19 -0.46 49.13
C VAL A 626 -5.33 0.01 47.93
N PRO A 627 -4.85 1.29 47.90
CA PRO A 627 -4.00 1.84 46.85
C PRO A 627 -2.68 1.08 46.59
N VAL A 628 -2.34 0.96 45.30
CA VAL A 628 -1.04 0.54 44.79
C VAL A 628 -0.37 1.77 44.16
N PRO A 629 0.48 2.50 44.90
CA PRO A 629 1.02 3.78 44.44
C PRO A 629 2.29 3.64 43.59
N THR A 630 2.70 2.41 43.24
CA THR A 630 3.99 2.16 42.57
C THR A 630 3.92 0.94 41.66
N LEU A 631 4.43 1.07 40.43
CA LEU A 631 4.57 0.01 39.44
C LEU A 631 5.35 -1.20 39.96
N GLY A 632 5.00 -2.40 39.50
CA GLY A 632 5.66 -3.65 39.85
C GLY A 632 5.36 -4.20 41.25
N LEU A 633 4.61 -3.48 42.10
CA LEU A 633 4.21 -3.99 43.43
C LEU A 633 3.12 -5.07 43.31
N LEU A 634 2.21 -4.87 42.35
CA LEU A 634 1.18 -5.83 41.97
C LEU A 634 1.30 -6.05 40.48
N SER A 635 2.16 -6.98 40.09
CA SER A 635 2.40 -7.34 38.70
C SER A 635 2.14 -8.81 38.44
N HIS A 636 1.79 -9.11 37.20
CA HIS A 636 1.57 -10.46 36.73
C HIS A 636 2.18 -10.60 35.33
N THR A 637 2.82 -11.73 35.08
CA THR A 637 3.57 -11.96 33.83
C THR A 637 2.94 -13.10 33.05
N GLU A 638 2.70 -12.89 31.76
CA GLU A 638 2.17 -13.88 30.84
C GLU A 638 2.97 -13.92 29.53
N GLU A 639 3.01 -15.08 28.89
CA GLU A 639 3.61 -15.24 27.56
C GLU A 639 2.50 -15.11 26.52
N LEU A 640 2.60 -14.08 25.67
CA LEU A 640 1.58 -13.75 24.68
C LEU A 640 2.11 -14.00 23.27
N LYS A 641 1.18 -14.31 22.38
CA LYS A 641 1.41 -14.58 20.96
C LYS A 641 0.71 -13.57 20.07
N ALA A 642 1.39 -13.18 19.00
CA ALA A 642 0.82 -12.37 17.93
C ALA A 642 -0.35 -13.08 17.25
N GLY A 643 -1.35 -12.29 16.83
CA GLY A 643 -2.56 -12.80 16.16
C GLY A 643 -3.60 -13.44 17.08
N TYR A 644 -3.41 -13.42 18.41
CA TYR A 644 -4.42 -13.82 19.40
C TYR A 644 -5.10 -12.61 20.03
N VAL A 645 -6.39 -12.75 20.28
CA VAL A 645 -7.21 -11.74 20.99
C VAL A 645 -7.37 -12.17 22.43
N TYR A 646 -6.68 -11.48 23.35
CA TYR A 646 -6.82 -11.67 24.79
C TYR A 646 -7.90 -10.73 25.31
N ARG A 647 -8.58 -11.06 26.41
CA ARG A 647 -9.63 -10.20 27.00
C ARG A 647 -9.21 -9.74 28.38
N PHE A 648 -9.46 -8.47 28.67
CA PHE A 648 -9.34 -7.84 29.98
C PHE A 648 -10.71 -7.32 30.45
N ASP A 649 -11.00 -7.57 31.71
CA ASP A 649 -12.11 -6.94 32.43
C ASP A 649 -11.59 -6.36 33.76
N ILE A 650 -11.68 -5.04 33.91
CA ILE A 650 -11.27 -4.28 35.10
C ILE A 650 -12.53 -3.88 35.87
N TYR A 651 -12.69 -4.45 37.06
CA TYR A 651 -13.81 -4.19 37.95
C TYR A 651 -13.40 -3.29 39.11
N LEU A 652 -14.20 -2.28 39.43
CA LEU A 652 -13.93 -1.35 40.53
C LEU A 652 -15.21 -1.01 41.31
N LEU A 653 -15.14 -1.12 42.63
CA LEU A 653 -16.22 -0.73 43.56
C LEU A 653 -15.72 0.26 44.61
N GLN A 654 -16.41 1.39 44.70
CA GLN A 654 -15.98 2.51 45.56
C GLN A 654 -17.14 3.42 46.00
N PRO A 655 -16.99 4.17 47.11
CA PRO A 655 -17.91 5.25 47.47
C PRO A 655 -17.66 6.49 46.59
N GLY A 656 -18.72 7.07 46.03
CA GLY A 656 -18.62 8.18 45.08
C GLY A 656 -17.86 7.79 43.81
N ILE A 657 -17.15 8.75 43.21
CA ILE A 657 -16.32 8.51 42.01
C ILE A 657 -14.94 9.18 42.14
N SER A 658 -14.20 8.85 43.21
CA SER A 658 -12.95 9.54 43.56
C SER A 658 -11.66 8.77 43.26
N ASN A 659 -11.72 7.45 43.04
CA ASN A 659 -10.54 6.63 42.75
C ASN A 659 -10.56 6.17 41.29
N GLY A 660 -9.38 6.09 40.68
CA GLY A 660 -9.17 5.59 39.34
C GLY A 660 -8.10 4.50 39.32
N LEU A 661 -8.29 3.53 38.44
CA LEU A 661 -7.34 2.46 38.19
C LEU A 661 -6.81 2.57 36.77
N GLU A 662 -5.51 2.42 36.61
CA GLU A 662 -4.80 2.47 35.34
C GLU A 662 -3.96 1.20 35.17
N LEU A 663 -4.09 0.54 34.01
CA LEU A 663 -3.29 -0.63 33.66
C LEU A 663 -2.04 -0.24 32.86
N TYR A 664 -0.91 -0.84 33.22
CA TYR A 664 0.39 -0.69 32.56
C TYR A 664 0.93 -2.04 32.09
N VAL A 665 1.72 -2.02 31.03
CA VAL A 665 2.37 -3.20 30.43
C VAL A 665 3.86 -2.94 30.17
N SER A 666 4.68 -3.99 30.28
CA SER A 666 6.10 -3.99 29.90
C SER A 666 6.41 -5.30 29.17
N ARG A 667 7.06 -5.21 28.01
CA ARG A 667 7.48 -6.36 27.20
C ARG A 667 8.94 -6.72 27.46
N ASP A 668 9.22 -7.99 27.72
CA ASP A 668 10.57 -8.57 27.89
C ASP A 668 11.47 -7.81 28.89
N GLY A 669 10.85 -7.15 29.88
CA GLY A 669 11.53 -6.35 30.89
C GLY A 669 11.95 -4.95 30.44
N GLY A 670 11.35 -4.42 29.36
CA GLY A 670 11.47 -3.04 28.90
C GLY A 670 10.77 -2.02 29.83
N GLU A 671 10.61 -0.79 29.35
CA GLU A 671 9.89 0.25 30.11
C GLU A 671 8.40 -0.09 30.27
N TYR A 672 7.79 0.43 31.33
CA TYR A 672 6.34 0.28 31.55
C TYR A 672 5.61 1.40 30.84
N GLU A 673 4.63 1.02 30.02
CA GLU A 673 3.77 1.93 29.27
C GLU A 673 2.33 1.74 29.73
N LYS A 674 1.54 2.81 29.71
CA LYS A 674 0.10 2.73 30.02
C LYS A 674 -0.57 1.98 28.86
N VAL A 675 -1.47 1.04 29.16
CA VAL A 675 -2.18 0.29 28.11
C VAL A 675 -3.16 1.25 27.40
N GLY A 676 -2.81 1.66 26.19
CA GLY A 676 -3.60 2.51 25.32
C GLY A 676 -4.19 1.77 24.10
N ALA A 677 -4.86 2.53 23.24
CA ALA A 677 -5.49 2.07 22.00
C ALA A 677 -4.54 1.26 21.08
N GLU A 678 -3.24 1.48 21.17
CA GLU A 678 -2.20 0.71 20.48
C GLU A 678 -2.15 -0.78 20.89
N TYR A 679 -2.70 -1.16 22.03
CA TYR A 679 -2.83 -2.57 22.45
C TYR A 679 -4.27 -3.07 22.44
N MET A 680 -5.26 -2.19 22.35
CA MET A 680 -6.66 -2.54 22.65
C MET A 680 -7.55 -2.65 21.41
N SER A 681 -8.55 -3.52 21.47
CA SER A 681 -9.74 -3.47 20.62
C SER A 681 -11.03 -3.62 21.45
N PHE A 682 -12.16 -3.16 20.90
CA PHE A 682 -13.42 -3.11 21.61
C PHE A 682 -13.94 -4.53 21.88
N PRO A 683 -14.57 -4.81 23.04
CA PRO A 683 -15.08 -6.15 23.36
C PRO A 683 -15.95 -6.73 22.24
N GLY A 684 -15.63 -7.96 21.83
CA GLY A 684 -16.31 -8.65 20.73
C GLY A 684 -15.80 -8.30 19.32
N THR A 685 -14.76 -7.48 19.21
CA THR A 685 -14.08 -7.15 17.95
C THR A 685 -12.61 -7.60 17.95
N SER A 686 -11.86 -7.33 16.89
CA SER A 686 -10.40 -7.45 16.85
C SER A 686 -9.79 -6.30 16.06
N LYS A 687 -8.50 -6.02 16.27
CA LYS A 687 -7.77 -5.01 15.49
C LYS A 687 -7.80 -5.30 14.00
N SER A 688 -7.79 -6.57 13.60
CA SER A 688 -7.93 -6.96 12.19
C SER A 688 -9.28 -6.61 11.56
N GLN A 689 -10.31 -6.31 12.37
CA GLN A 689 -11.59 -5.81 11.89
C GLN A 689 -11.62 -4.28 11.75
N GLN A 690 -10.61 -3.57 12.27
CA GLN A 690 -10.42 -2.15 11.96
C GLN A 690 -10.21 -2.06 10.45
N MET A 691 -11.16 -1.45 9.76
CA MET A 691 -10.92 -1.12 8.36
C MET A 691 -9.95 0.05 8.31
N GLU A 692 -8.84 -0.19 7.62
CA GLU A 692 -7.94 0.88 7.20
C GLU A 692 -8.41 1.38 5.85
N TYR A 693 -8.41 2.70 5.68
CA TYR A 693 -8.64 3.25 4.38
C TYR A 693 -7.48 2.96 3.46
N VAL A 694 -7.82 2.36 2.33
CA VAL A 694 -6.90 2.18 1.21
C VAL A 694 -7.21 3.25 0.20
N ALA A 695 -6.32 4.24 0.11
CA ALA A 695 -6.43 5.27 -0.92
C ALA A 695 -6.51 4.63 -2.30
N PRO A 696 -7.45 5.04 -3.18
CA PRO A 696 -7.56 4.48 -4.51
C PRO A 696 -6.25 4.67 -5.24
N GLN A 697 -5.66 3.57 -5.70
CA GLN A 697 -4.39 3.62 -6.39
C GLN A 697 -4.64 3.84 -7.87
N LEU A 698 -4.13 4.95 -8.41
CA LEU A 698 -4.04 5.08 -9.86
C LEU A 698 -2.88 4.22 -10.33
N SER A 699 -3.22 3.06 -10.88
CA SER A 699 -2.26 2.33 -11.67
C SER A 699 -2.09 3.07 -13.00
N LEU A 700 -0.92 3.68 -13.21
CA LEU A 700 -0.52 4.12 -14.54
C LEU A 700 -0.55 2.90 -15.48
N GLN A 701 -1.25 3.01 -16.61
CA GLN A 701 -1.34 1.93 -17.59
C GLN A 701 0.07 1.44 -17.97
N GLY A 702 0.36 0.16 -17.79
CA GLY A 702 1.69 -0.42 -18.01
C GLY A 702 2.61 -0.51 -16.77
N LEU A 703 2.11 -0.21 -15.56
CA LEU A 703 2.84 -0.35 -14.28
C LEU A 703 2.03 -1.02 -13.15
N ALA A 704 0.83 -1.52 -13.42
CA ALA A 704 0.07 -2.22 -12.39
C ALA A 704 0.81 -3.52 -12.04
N TYR A 705 1.58 -3.50 -10.96
CA TYR A 705 1.76 -4.67 -10.13
C TYR A 705 0.70 -4.58 -9.04
N PRO A 706 -0.57 -4.94 -9.32
CA PRO A 706 -1.47 -5.13 -8.21
C PRO A 706 -0.87 -6.25 -7.35
N ASP A 707 -0.85 -6.09 -6.03
CA ASP A 707 -0.46 -7.17 -5.14
C ASP A 707 -1.31 -8.45 -5.43
N THR A 708 -2.50 -8.26 -6.02
CA THR A 708 -3.40 -9.31 -6.50
C THR A 708 -3.69 -9.21 -8.00
N LEU A 709 -3.31 -10.22 -8.79
CA LEU A 709 -3.70 -10.31 -10.20
C LEU A 709 -5.10 -10.96 -10.33
N TYR A 710 -6.08 -10.21 -10.84
CA TYR A 710 -7.44 -10.71 -11.10
C TYR A 710 -7.55 -11.31 -12.51
N MET A 711 -8.06 -12.54 -12.59
CA MET A 711 -8.23 -13.29 -13.84
C MET A 711 -9.69 -13.66 -14.04
N LYS A 712 -10.36 -13.00 -14.98
CA LYS A 712 -11.73 -13.33 -15.36
C LYS A 712 -11.82 -14.78 -15.85
N ALA A 713 -12.76 -15.54 -15.31
CA ALA A 713 -13.06 -16.89 -15.80
C ALA A 713 -13.64 -16.82 -17.21
N ASP A 714 -13.46 -17.87 -18.00
CA ASP A 714 -14.12 -18.00 -19.31
C ASP A 714 -15.63 -18.14 -19.11
N THR A 715 -16.36 -17.05 -19.35
CA THR A 715 -17.81 -16.96 -19.20
C THR A 715 -18.58 -17.42 -20.43
N SER A 716 -17.91 -17.80 -21.54
CA SER A 716 -18.56 -18.12 -22.82
C SER A 716 -19.53 -19.31 -22.74
N ALA A 717 -19.33 -20.20 -21.76
CA ALA A 717 -20.18 -21.36 -21.49
C ALA A 717 -21.16 -21.17 -20.32
N TRP A 718 -21.19 -19.99 -19.69
CA TRP A 718 -22.02 -19.75 -18.50
C TRP A 718 -23.46 -19.49 -18.91
N THR A 719 -24.40 -19.99 -18.11
CA THR A 719 -25.83 -19.85 -18.39
C THR A 719 -26.55 -19.16 -17.25
N GLY A 720 -27.17 -18.02 -17.55
CA GLY A 720 -28.00 -17.26 -16.61
C GLY A 720 -29.46 -17.70 -16.63
N THR A 721 -30.01 -18.05 -15.47
CA THR A 721 -31.41 -18.44 -15.29
C THR A 721 -32.08 -17.54 -14.26
N VAL A 722 -33.24 -16.98 -14.62
CA VAL A 722 -34.11 -16.24 -13.68
C VAL A 722 -34.96 -17.25 -12.93
N GLY A 723 -34.83 -17.28 -11.60
CA GLY A 723 -35.60 -18.15 -10.71
C GLY A 723 -36.99 -17.60 -10.39
N ASP A 724 -37.78 -18.43 -9.69
CA ASP A 724 -39.15 -18.08 -9.31
C ASP A 724 -39.20 -16.79 -8.47
N GLY A 725 -40.24 -15.96 -8.71
CA GLY A 725 -40.46 -14.70 -8.00
C GLY A 725 -39.81 -13.47 -8.64
N ALA A 726 -38.82 -13.68 -9.52
CA ALA A 726 -38.18 -12.64 -10.32
C ALA A 726 -38.74 -12.57 -11.74
N ARG A 727 -38.88 -11.35 -12.30
CA ARG A 727 -39.21 -11.16 -13.71
C ARG A 727 -38.22 -10.22 -14.38
N ALA A 728 -37.64 -10.66 -15.50
CA ALA A 728 -36.85 -9.78 -16.38
C ALA A 728 -37.75 -8.70 -16.99
N VAL A 729 -37.33 -7.44 -16.87
CA VAL A 729 -38.06 -6.24 -17.31
C VAL A 729 -37.45 -5.67 -18.59
N SER A 730 -36.12 -5.64 -18.70
CA SER A 730 -35.36 -5.16 -19.86
C SER A 730 -33.94 -5.75 -19.88
N GLY A 731 -33.29 -5.74 -21.05
CA GLY A 731 -31.94 -6.29 -21.27
C GLY A 731 -31.96 -7.70 -21.90
N GLU A 732 -30.89 -8.05 -22.63
CA GLU A 732 -30.66 -9.44 -23.07
C GLU A 732 -29.93 -10.20 -21.97
N GLN A 733 -30.34 -11.44 -21.66
CA GLN A 733 -29.71 -12.28 -20.62
C GLN A 733 -28.19 -12.45 -20.78
N GLY A 734 -27.66 -12.30 -22.00
CA GLY A 734 -26.22 -12.37 -22.28
C GLY A 734 -25.42 -11.15 -21.84
N ALA A 735 -26.06 -9.98 -21.63
CA ALA A 735 -25.38 -8.73 -21.30
C ALA A 735 -24.70 -8.74 -19.91
N VAL A 736 -25.15 -9.61 -19.00
CA VAL A 736 -24.58 -9.74 -17.64
C VAL A 736 -23.13 -10.26 -17.65
N LEU A 737 -22.70 -10.93 -18.74
CA LEU A 737 -21.40 -11.61 -18.80
C LEU A 737 -20.40 -10.99 -19.79
N ASP A 738 -20.87 -10.08 -20.66
CA ASP A 738 -20.11 -9.57 -21.82
C ASP A 738 -19.40 -8.22 -21.57
N GLY A 739 -19.54 -7.63 -20.37
CA GLY A 739 -18.82 -6.41 -19.98
C GLY A 739 -19.14 -5.16 -20.81
N ASP A 740 -20.20 -5.19 -21.62
CA ASP A 740 -20.63 -4.04 -22.41
C ASP A 740 -21.42 -3.07 -21.51
N LEU A 741 -20.70 -2.14 -20.87
CA LEU A 741 -21.19 -1.17 -19.88
C LEU A 741 -22.39 -0.33 -20.36
N GLY A 742 -22.73 -0.37 -21.66
CA GLY A 742 -23.88 0.30 -22.25
C GLY A 742 -25.24 -0.39 -22.06
N MET A 743 -25.30 -1.64 -21.57
CA MET A 743 -26.56 -2.39 -21.39
C MET A 743 -26.68 -3.05 -20.02
N SER A 744 -27.78 -2.79 -19.30
CA SER A 744 -28.11 -3.46 -18.03
C SER A 744 -29.27 -4.44 -18.17
N SER A 745 -29.19 -5.57 -17.46
CA SER A 745 -30.31 -6.50 -17.27
C SER A 745 -31.08 -6.13 -16.01
N VAL A 746 -32.35 -5.76 -16.16
CA VAL A 746 -33.19 -5.30 -15.06
C VAL A 746 -34.19 -6.37 -14.67
N TYR A 747 -34.22 -6.74 -13.39
CA TYR A 747 -35.15 -7.70 -12.80
C TYR A 747 -36.06 -6.99 -11.80
N ALA A 748 -37.37 -7.22 -11.88
CA ALA A 748 -38.35 -6.66 -10.93
C ALA A 748 -38.95 -7.74 -10.04
N LEU A 749 -39.23 -7.34 -8.80
CA LEU A 749 -40.02 -8.07 -7.81
C LEU A 749 -41.38 -7.42 -7.57
N GLY A 750 -42.40 -8.25 -7.34
CA GLY A 750 -43.66 -7.81 -6.74
C GLY A 750 -43.54 -7.64 -5.22
N THR A 751 -44.48 -6.92 -4.60
CA THR A 751 -44.55 -6.71 -3.14
C THR A 751 -44.48 -8.04 -2.35
N ASP A 752 -43.51 -8.15 -1.45
CA ASP A 752 -43.20 -9.31 -0.59
C ASP A 752 -42.80 -10.61 -1.33
N SER A 753 -42.03 -10.47 -2.42
CA SER A 753 -41.51 -11.61 -3.19
C SER A 753 -40.01 -11.79 -2.96
N SER A 754 -39.53 -13.03 -2.83
CA SER A 754 -38.12 -13.36 -3.06
C SER A 754 -37.94 -13.80 -4.50
N GLY A 755 -36.93 -13.29 -5.19
CA GLY A 755 -36.54 -13.73 -6.52
C GLY A 755 -35.09 -14.15 -6.57
N SER A 756 -34.68 -14.82 -7.64
CA SER A 756 -33.28 -15.13 -7.84
C SER A 756 -32.83 -15.04 -9.29
N TYR A 757 -31.55 -14.80 -9.47
CA TYR A 757 -30.85 -14.95 -10.73
C TYR A 757 -29.66 -15.89 -10.49
N THR A 758 -29.61 -17.01 -11.19
CA THR A 758 -28.58 -18.04 -11.01
C THR A 758 -27.71 -18.09 -12.27
N LEU A 759 -26.42 -17.90 -12.10
CA LEU A 759 -25.38 -18.17 -13.08
C LEU A 759 -24.89 -19.59 -12.84
N GLU A 760 -25.12 -20.48 -13.80
CA GLU A 760 -24.64 -21.87 -13.77
C GLU A 760 -23.46 -22.02 -14.73
N PHE A 761 -22.46 -22.78 -14.31
CA PHE A 761 -21.24 -23.03 -15.07
C PHE A 761 -20.69 -24.44 -14.78
N ALA A 762 -19.68 -24.86 -15.55
CA ALA A 762 -18.94 -26.08 -15.22
C ALA A 762 -18.27 -25.94 -13.84
N ASN A 763 -17.80 -27.04 -13.26
CA ASN A 763 -17.05 -26.95 -12.01
C ASN A 763 -15.78 -26.11 -12.25
N THR A 764 -15.76 -24.91 -11.68
CA THR A 764 -14.77 -23.86 -11.96
C THR A 764 -14.25 -23.34 -10.63
N ARG A 765 -12.92 -23.27 -10.48
CA ARG A 765 -12.31 -22.57 -9.36
C ARG A 765 -12.62 -21.08 -9.46
N LEU A 766 -13.10 -20.50 -8.37
CA LEU A 766 -13.30 -19.06 -8.23
C LEU A 766 -12.69 -18.61 -6.90
N ASP A 767 -11.87 -17.57 -6.98
CA ASP A 767 -11.29 -16.87 -5.83
C ASP A 767 -12.00 -15.52 -5.60
N TYR A 768 -12.74 -15.00 -6.58
CA TYR A 768 -13.57 -13.81 -6.42
C TYR A 768 -14.84 -13.81 -7.28
N VAL A 769 -15.81 -12.99 -6.86
CA VAL A 769 -16.93 -12.53 -7.68
C VAL A 769 -17.16 -11.04 -7.45
N ARG A 770 -17.22 -10.28 -8.54
CA ARG A 770 -17.64 -8.87 -8.61
C ARG A 770 -19.00 -8.78 -9.26
N ILE A 771 -19.86 -7.96 -8.67
CA ILE A 771 -21.22 -7.71 -9.14
C ILE A 771 -21.35 -6.21 -9.30
N TYR A 772 -21.56 -5.80 -10.54
CA TYR A 772 -21.90 -4.43 -10.87
C TYR A 772 -23.42 -4.34 -10.95
N ALA A 773 -24.03 -3.84 -9.89
CA ALA A 773 -25.48 -3.80 -9.77
C ALA A 773 -25.97 -2.49 -9.16
N ALA A 774 -27.20 -2.13 -9.49
CA ALA A 774 -27.96 -1.07 -8.84
C ALA A 774 -29.28 -1.64 -8.34
N THR A 775 -29.69 -1.24 -7.14
CA THR A 775 -30.93 -1.70 -6.52
C THR A 775 -31.87 -0.53 -6.28
N ASP A 776 -33.16 -0.73 -6.51
CA ASP A 776 -34.24 0.17 -6.12
C ASP A 776 -35.26 -0.64 -5.32
N GLY A 777 -35.47 -0.36 -4.04
CA GLY A 777 -36.47 -1.02 -3.19
C GLY A 777 -36.25 -2.53 -2.93
N VAL A 778 -35.08 -3.09 -3.28
CA VAL A 778 -34.70 -4.49 -3.05
C VAL A 778 -33.30 -4.57 -2.46
N THR A 779 -33.03 -5.60 -1.66
CA THR A 779 -31.67 -6.03 -1.29
C THR A 779 -31.36 -7.34 -1.99
N TYR A 780 -30.09 -7.67 -2.17
CA TYR A 780 -29.70 -9.00 -2.67
C TYR A 780 -28.64 -9.67 -1.81
N SER A 781 -28.53 -10.99 -1.99
CA SER A 781 -27.53 -11.85 -1.37
C SER A 781 -26.86 -12.66 -2.46
N VAL A 782 -25.59 -12.98 -2.24
CA VAL A 782 -24.80 -13.80 -3.14
C VAL A 782 -24.61 -15.14 -2.48
N GLU A 783 -24.98 -16.20 -3.18
CA GLU A 783 -24.79 -17.57 -2.76
C GLU A 783 -23.95 -18.28 -3.81
N ALA A 784 -23.04 -19.15 -3.38
CA ALA A 784 -22.22 -19.95 -4.29
C ALA A 784 -22.48 -21.44 -4.03
N LEU A 785 -22.51 -22.24 -5.11
CA LEU A 785 -22.79 -23.66 -5.07
C LEU A 785 -21.49 -24.47 -5.20
N LYS A 786 -21.11 -25.16 -4.12
CA LYS A 786 -19.98 -26.12 -4.07
C LYS A 786 -20.49 -27.54 -3.82
N ASP A 787 -20.71 -27.91 -2.55
CA ASP A 787 -21.40 -29.15 -2.11
C ASP A 787 -22.85 -28.88 -1.65
N GLY A 788 -23.29 -27.64 -1.85
CA GLY A 788 -24.54 -27.04 -1.38
C GLY A 788 -24.45 -25.53 -1.54
N TRP A 789 -25.60 -24.86 -1.49
CA TRP A 789 -25.64 -23.40 -1.52
C TRP A 789 -25.08 -22.85 -0.21
N THR A 790 -24.07 -21.99 -0.32
CA THR A 790 -23.49 -21.27 0.81
C THR A 790 -23.65 -19.78 0.55
N THR A 791 -24.17 -19.04 1.51
CA THR A 791 -24.24 -17.57 1.44
C THR A 791 -22.84 -16.99 1.58
N VAL A 792 -22.42 -16.24 0.57
CA VAL A 792 -21.15 -15.51 0.52
C VAL A 792 -21.33 -14.14 1.18
N ALA A 793 -22.42 -13.44 0.84
CA ALA A 793 -22.81 -12.16 1.43
C ALA A 793 -24.33 -11.96 1.36
N SER A 794 -24.88 -11.13 2.22
CA SER A 794 -26.32 -10.85 2.29
C SER A 794 -26.60 -9.39 2.62
N GLY A 795 -27.75 -8.88 2.16
CA GLY A 795 -28.18 -7.50 2.47
C GLY A 795 -27.53 -6.43 1.58
N LEU A 796 -27.00 -6.82 0.42
CA LEU A 796 -26.29 -5.94 -0.49
C LEU A 796 -27.24 -5.01 -1.23
N THR A 797 -26.82 -3.76 -1.39
CA THR A 797 -27.48 -2.69 -2.16
C THR A 797 -26.40 -2.01 -3.00
N GLY A 798 -26.39 -2.22 -4.32
CA GLY A 798 -25.34 -1.70 -5.20
C GLY A 798 -24.27 -2.73 -5.59
N ASN A 799 -23.08 -2.24 -5.94
CA ASN A 799 -21.96 -3.09 -6.38
C ASN A 799 -21.41 -3.91 -5.22
N ALA A 800 -20.83 -5.08 -5.51
CA ALA A 800 -20.17 -5.92 -4.52
C ALA A 800 -18.94 -6.59 -5.10
N GLU A 801 -17.86 -6.66 -4.31
CA GLU A 801 -16.67 -7.47 -4.59
C GLU A 801 -16.48 -8.45 -3.44
N LEU A 802 -16.51 -9.74 -3.73
CA LEU A 802 -16.58 -10.78 -2.71
C LEU A 802 -15.51 -11.83 -2.96
N ALA A 803 -14.76 -12.15 -1.92
CA ALA A 803 -13.81 -13.26 -1.93
C ALA A 803 -14.54 -14.60 -1.94
N LEU A 804 -14.02 -15.54 -2.72
CA LEU A 804 -14.43 -16.94 -2.79
C LEU A 804 -13.21 -17.83 -2.53
N SER A 805 -13.44 -19.12 -2.28
CA SER A 805 -12.32 -20.06 -2.12
C SER A 805 -12.73 -21.49 -2.46
N GLY A 806 -12.41 -21.90 -3.68
CA GLY A 806 -12.51 -23.28 -4.15
C GLY A 806 -13.29 -23.42 -5.45
N GLU A 807 -13.75 -24.64 -5.71
CA GLU A 807 -14.50 -24.95 -6.92
C GLU A 807 -16.01 -24.79 -6.71
N TYR A 808 -16.65 -24.12 -7.67
CA TYR A 808 -18.08 -23.84 -7.67
C TYR A 808 -18.70 -24.22 -9.01
N THR A 809 -20.00 -24.51 -9.00
CA THR A 809 -20.77 -24.82 -10.21
C THR A 809 -21.86 -23.78 -10.49
N ALA A 810 -22.13 -22.89 -9.55
CA ALA A 810 -23.08 -21.80 -9.75
C ALA A 810 -22.89 -20.66 -8.75
N ILE A 811 -23.28 -19.44 -9.16
CA ILE A 811 -23.49 -18.28 -8.31
C ILE A 811 -24.96 -17.89 -8.40
N ARG A 812 -25.62 -17.63 -7.28
CA ARG A 812 -27.02 -17.19 -7.21
C ARG A 812 -27.10 -15.86 -6.50
N LEU A 813 -27.76 -14.91 -7.16
CA LEU A 813 -28.18 -13.65 -6.59
C LEU A 813 -29.62 -13.81 -6.13
N THR A 814 -29.84 -13.86 -4.82
CA THR A 814 -31.19 -13.93 -4.24
C THR A 814 -31.58 -12.55 -3.74
N PHE A 815 -32.61 -11.96 -4.34
CA PHE A 815 -33.07 -10.62 -4.02
C PHE A 815 -34.42 -10.63 -3.33
N THR A 816 -34.59 -9.72 -2.37
CA THR A 816 -35.72 -9.65 -1.45
C THR A 816 -36.18 -8.21 -1.32
N GLY A 817 -37.49 -7.99 -1.32
CA GLY A 817 -38.11 -6.67 -1.18
C GLY A 817 -39.14 -6.39 -2.27
N SER A 818 -39.33 -5.12 -2.60
CA SER A 818 -40.28 -4.67 -3.62
C SER A 818 -39.65 -3.56 -4.47
N GLY A 819 -39.20 -3.92 -5.67
CA GLY A 819 -38.55 -2.98 -6.59
C GLY A 819 -37.70 -3.69 -7.64
N THR A 820 -36.57 -3.12 -8.04
CA THR A 820 -35.73 -3.63 -9.14
C THR A 820 -34.27 -3.84 -8.78
N LEU A 821 -33.69 -4.94 -9.26
CA LEU A 821 -32.24 -5.16 -9.32
C LEU A 821 -31.80 -5.01 -10.78
N SER A 822 -30.95 -4.03 -11.05
CA SER A 822 -30.28 -3.83 -12.32
C SER A 822 -28.88 -4.41 -12.24
N ILE A 823 -28.54 -5.37 -13.09
CA ILE A 823 -27.21 -5.97 -13.17
C ILE A 823 -26.56 -5.49 -14.46
N ARG A 824 -25.43 -4.80 -14.33
CA ARG A 824 -24.58 -4.35 -15.44
C ARG A 824 -23.60 -5.45 -15.81
N GLU A 825 -22.90 -6.03 -14.85
CA GLU A 825 -21.93 -7.10 -15.07
C GLU A 825 -21.81 -8.00 -13.84
N VAL A 826 -21.58 -9.30 -14.06
CA VAL A 826 -21.03 -10.20 -13.05
C VAL A 826 -19.71 -10.73 -13.58
N GLU A 827 -18.63 -10.34 -12.91
CA GLU A 827 -17.29 -10.81 -13.17
C GLU A 827 -16.93 -11.81 -12.07
N ALA A 828 -16.36 -12.94 -12.43
CA ALA A 828 -15.86 -13.90 -11.45
C ALA A 828 -14.68 -14.62 -12.05
N GLY A 829 -13.78 -15.06 -11.18
CA GLY A 829 -12.47 -15.47 -11.65
C GLY A 829 -11.57 -16.00 -10.56
N ASN A 830 -10.31 -16.16 -10.94
CA ASN A 830 -9.24 -16.57 -10.03
C ASN A 830 -8.39 -15.34 -9.69
N THR A 831 -7.66 -15.42 -8.59
CA THR A 831 -6.63 -14.45 -8.25
C THR A 831 -5.27 -15.12 -8.16
N ILE A 832 -4.21 -14.33 -8.34
CA ILE A 832 -2.91 -14.65 -7.76
C ILE A 832 -2.66 -13.58 -6.71
N ASP A 833 -2.81 -13.94 -5.44
CA ASP A 833 -2.54 -13.03 -4.33
C ASP A 833 -1.03 -12.97 -4.08
N ASN A 834 -0.54 -11.81 -3.60
CA ASN A 834 0.90 -11.54 -3.39
C ASN A 834 1.74 -11.95 -4.60
N CYS A 835 1.29 -11.57 -5.80
CA CYS A 835 1.91 -12.04 -7.02
C CYS A 835 3.18 -11.27 -7.36
N THR A 836 4.25 -12.00 -7.69
CA THR A 836 5.45 -11.44 -8.28
C THR A 836 5.26 -11.34 -9.79
N PHE A 837 5.45 -10.15 -10.33
CA PHE A 837 5.46 -9.93 -11.78
C PHE A 837 6.87 -9.91 -12.35
N VAL A 838 7.00 -10.43 -13.56
CA VAL A 838 8.26 -10.54 -14.30
C VAL A 838 8.02 -9.97 -15.69
N PRO A 839 8.41 -8.73 -15.97
CA PRO A 839 8.18 -8.12 -17.27
C PRO A 839 8.98 -8.84 -18.36
N HIS A 840 8.53 -8.74 -19.62
CA HIS A 840 9.22 -9.35 -20.75
C HIS A 840 10.67 -8.85 -20.91
N THR A 841 10.99 -7.67 -20.37
CA THR A 841 12.33 -7.08 -20.33
C THR A 841 13.27 -7.83 -19.40
N SER A 842 12.75 -8.65 -18.46
CA SER A 842 13.55 -9.28 -17.42
C SER A 842 14.69 -10.13 -17.98
N GLY A 843 15.88 -9.95 -17.41
CA GLY A 843 17.07 -10.73 -17.75
C GLY A 843 16.98 -12.20 -17.32
N ASP A 844 16.02 -12.52 -16.45
CA ASP A 844 15.78 -13.89 -15.98
C ASP A 844 14.88 -14.69 -16.94
N ILE A 845 14.20 -14.04 -17.89
CA ILE A 845 13.47 -14.72 -18.96
C ILE A 845 14.47 -15.11 -20.05
N TRP A 846 14.61 -16.41 -20.26
CA TRP A 846 15.44 -16.96 -21.32
C TRP A 846 14.68 -16.96 -22.65
N TYR A 847 15.09 -16.10 -23.58
CA TYR A 847 14.57 -16.08 -24.94
C TYR A 847 15.45 -16.87 -25.91
N GLU A 848 14.87 -17.81 -26.63
CA GLU A 848 15.49 -18.53 -27.74
C GLU A 848 14.79 -18.20 -29.06
N GLY A 849 15.56 -18.08 -30.14
CA GLY A 849 15.09 -17.61 -31.44
C GLY A 849 15.25 -16.09 -31.62
N ASN A 850 14.64 -15.55 -32.67
CA ASN A 850 14.70 -14.10 -32.92
C ASN A 850 13.51 -13.42 -32.25
N TRP A 851 13.81 -12.52 -31.31
CA TRP A 851 12.84 -11.64 -30.65
C TRP A 851 13.20 -10.17 -30.91
N SER A 852 12.17 -9.34 -31.01
CA SER A 852 12.27 -7.90 -31.11
C SER A 852 11.30 -7.27 -30.15
N ARG A 853 11.72 -6.18 -29.52
CA ARG A 853 10.84 -5.35 -28.70
C ARG A 853 9.92 -4.53 -29.60
N MET A 854 8.62 -4.60 -29.35
CA MET A 854 7.59 -3.87 -30.08
C MET A 854 6.95 -2.83 -29.15
N THR A 855 6.95 -1.57 -29.56
CA THR A 855 6.45 -0.42 -28.80
C THR A 855 5.14 0.11 -29.40
N GLY A 856 4.48 1.03 -28.69
CA GLY A 856 3.29 1.74 -29.19
C GLY A 856 1.95 1.15 -28.76
N GLY A 857 1.94 0.32 -27.72
CA GLY A 857 0.75 -0.28 -27.12
C GLY A 857 0.76 -0.18 -25.60
N VAL A 858 -0.40 -0.40 -24.97
CA VAL A 858 -0.51 -0.48 -23.51
C VAL A 858 0.09 -1.82 -23.07
N SER A 859 1.19 -1.80 -22.32
CA SER A 859 1.91 -3.01 -21.92
C SER A 859 2.81 -2.72 -20.73
N VAL A 860 3.14 -3.76 -19.96
CA VAL A 860 4.15 -3.68 -18.89
C VAL A 860 5.45 -3.18 -19.50
N ASN A 861 5.98 -2.10 -18.95
CA ASN A 861 7.12 -1.38 -19.53
C ASN A 861 6.91 -0.94 -20.99
N GLY A 862 5.69 -0.49 -21.33
CA GLY A 862 5.33 0.21 -22.59
C GLY A 862 5.66 -0.52 -23.89
N SER A 863 5.95 -1.82 -23.81
CA SER A 863 6.33 -2.64 -24.95
C SER A 863 6.10 -4.12 -24.67
N VAL A 864 6.21 -4.94 -25.71
CA VAL A 864 6.21 -6.41 -25.60
C VAL A 864 7.42 -7.01 -26.29
N ALA A 865 7.89 -8.16 -25.81
CA ALA A 865 8.82 -9.00 -26.57
C ALA A 865 8.00 -9.75 -27.62
N GLN A 866 8.27 -9.54 -28.91
CA GLN A 866 7.61 -10.23 -30.01
C GLN A 866 8.63 -11.05 -30.80
N ASN A 867 8.32 -12.29 -31.16
CA ASN A 867 9.19 -13.03 -32.06
C ASN A 867 9.13 -12.45 -33.50
N THR A 868 10.25 -12.57 -34.23
CA THR A 868 10.38 -12.17 -35.65
C THR A 868 10.73 -13.35 -36.57
N GLY A 869 10.79 -14.55 -36.01
CA GLY A 869 11.02 -15.80 -36.73
C GLY A 869 10.35 -16.98 -36.03
N GLY A 870 10.15 -18.07 -36.77
CA GLY A 870 9.55 -19.29 -36.23
C GLY A 870 10.49 -20.06 -35.30
N ASN A 871 9.92 -21.02 -34.54
CA ASN A 871 10.59 -21.81 -33.50
C ASN A 871 11.21 -20.97 -32.37
N ALA A 872 10.58 -19.84 -32.04
CA ALA A 872 10.97 -19.00 -30.91
C ALA A 872 10.26 -19.46 -29.63
N TYR A 873 10.95 -19.39 -28.49
CA TYR A 873 10.32 -19.60 -27.18
C TYR A 873 10.94 -18.70 -26.11
N ALA A 874 10.18 -18.46 -25.05
CA ALA A 874 10.64 -17.85 -23.81
C ALA A 874 10.50 -18.85 -22.67
N GLU A 875 11.43 -18.85 -21.71
CA GLU A 875 11.45 -19.77 -20.58
C GLU A 875 11.81 -19.02 -19.29
N TYR A 876 11.13 -19.32 -18.19
CA TYR A 876 11.34 -18.68 -16.89
C TYR A 876 11.18 -19.67 -15.74
N ASN A 877 11.97 -19.50 -14.68
CA ASN A 877 11.92 -20.32 -13.47
C ASN A 877 11.33 -19.51 -12.32
N PHE A 878 10.39 -20.09 -11.58
CA PHE A 878 9.73 -19.45 -10.45
C PHE A 878 9.56 -20.41 -9.27
N TYR A 879 9.34 -19.84 -8.08
CA TYR A 879 9.00 -20.59 -6.87
C TYR A 879 7.62 -20.19 -6.37
N GLY A 880 6.66 -21.11 -6.43
CA GLY A 880 5.25 -20.86 -6.14
C GLY A 880 4.39 -22.02 -6.60
N ASP A 881 3.06 -21.89 -6.52
CA ASP A 881 2.10 -22.85 -7.06
C ASP A 881 1.16 -22.23 -8.11
N GLU A 882 1.29 -20.94 -8.44
CA GLU A 882 0.46 -20.29 -9.47
C GLU A 882 1.32 -19.52 -10.46
N VAL A 883 0.94 -19.53 -11.75
CA VAL A 883 1.61 -18.76 -12.81
C VAL A 883 0.65 -18.31 -13.90
N ALA A 884 0.84 -17.11 -14.42
CA ALA A 884 0.09 -16.52 -15.53
C ALA A 884 1.04 -15.92 -16.59
N VAL A 885 0.54 -15.86 -17.83
CA VAL A 885 1.21 -15.17 -18.95
C VAL A 885 0.33 -14.03 -19.42
N ILE A 886 0.95 -12.86 -19.53
CA ILE A 886 0.32 -11.62 -19.97
C ILE A 886 0.90 -11.27 -21.33
N ALA A 887 0.04 -10.91 -22.28
CA ALA A 887 0.41 -10.56 -23.65
C ALA A 887 -0.58 -9.57 -24.26
N THR A 888 -0.22 -8.98 -25.40
CA THR A 888 -1.18 -8.31 -26.27
C THR A 888 -1.85 -9.33 -27.17
N THR A 889 -3.18 -9.32 -27.28
CA THR A 889 -3.90 -10.08 -28.31
C THR A 889 -4.33 -9.16 -29.45
N ALA A 890 -4.26 -9.65 -30.70
CA ALA A 890 -4.61 -8.88 -31.89
C ALA A 890 -4.74 -9.81 -33.10
N PRO A 891 -5.33 -9.36 -34.24
CA PRO A 891 -5.46 -10.19 -35.44
C PRO A 891 -4.12 -10.63 -36.06
N VAL A 892 -3.01 -9.98 -35.67
CA VAL A 892 -1.66 -10.22 -36.20
C VAL A 892 -0.88 -11.29 -35.44
N TYR A 893 -1.34 -11.70 -34.26
CA TYR A 893 -0.73 -12.75 -33.45
C TYR A 893 -1.40 -14.10 -33.68
N GLY A 894 -0.69 -15.19 -33.38
CA GLY A 894 -1.18 -16.55 -33.53
C GLY A 894 -1.10 -17.36 -32.22
N ASP A 895 -0.86 -18.65 -32.35
CA ASP A 895 -0.92 -19.57 -31.21
C ASP A 895 0.44 -19.81 -30.54
N ALA A 896 0.42 -20.10 -29.24
CA ALA A 896 1.57 -20.57 -28.47
C ALA A 896 1.27 -21.90 -27.77
N VAL A 897 2.33 -22.67 -27.49
CA VAL A 897 2.29 -23.89 -26.68
C VAL A 897 2.96 -23.60 -25.35
N ILE A 898 2.24 -23.84 -24.25
CA ILE A 898 2.76 -23.69 -22.89
C ILE A 898 3.26 -25.05 -22.39
N TYR A 899 4.45 -25.03 -21.80
CA TYR A 899 5.03 -26.15 -21.07
C TYR A 899 5.26 -25.74 -19.62
N ILE A 900 4.94 -26.63 -18.69
CA ILE A 900 5.31 -26.53 -17.28
C ILE A 900 6.20 -27.72 -16.94
N ASP A 901 7.37 -27.46 -16.36
CA ASP A 901 8.38 -28.47 -16.00
C ASP A 901 8.76 -29.40 -17.17
N GLY A 902 8.88 -28.80 -18.36
CA GLY A 902 9.22 -29.48 -19.61
C GLY A 902 8.12 -30.38 -20.18
N LYS A 903 6.92 -30.39 -19.59
CA LYS A 903 5.74 -31.13 -20.09
C LYS A 903 4.76 -30.17 -20.73
N LYS A 904 4.24 -30.53 -21.91
CA LYS A 904 3.20 -29.75 -22.57
C LYS A 904 1.98 -29.65 -21.65
N TYR A 905 1.59 -28.42 -21.32
CA TYR A 905 0.50 -28.10 -20.41
C TYR A 905 -0.76 -27.66 -21.17
N SER A 906 -0.65 -26.63 -22.01
CA SER A 906 -1.77 -26.10 -22.80
C SER A 906 -1.32 -25.53 -24.15
N GLU A 907 -2.28 -25.29 -25.05
CA GLU A 907 -2.13 -24.41 -26.21
C GLU A 907 -2.99 -23.17 -25.98
N ILE A 908 -2.44 -21.99 -26.21
CA ILE A 908 -3.10 -20.69 -26.03
C ILE A 908 -3.12 -19.95 -27.35
N SER A 909 -4.10 -19.06 -27.54
CA SER A 909 -4.19 -18.22 -28.74
C SER A 909 -4.05 -16.75 -28.34
N LEU A 910 -3.20 -16.01 -29.05
CA LEU A 910 -3.06 -14.56 -28.90
C LEU A 910 -3.87 -13.80 -29.97
N THR A 911 -4.72 -14.50 -30.73
CA THR A 911 -5.55 -13.89 -31.77
C THR A 911 -6.84 -13.31 -31.19
N SER A 912 -7.14 -12.04 -31.51
CA SER A 912 -8.41 -11.37 -31.22
C SER A 912 -8.82 -10.47 -32.37
N GLU A 913 -10.07 -9.96 -32.42
CA GLU A 913 -10.52 -9.06 -33.49
C GLU A 913 -9.92 -7.64 -33.38
N ASN A 914 -9.77 -7.14 -32.15
CA ASN A 914 -9.16 -5.85 -31.84
C ASN A 914 -7.88 -6.04 -31.03
N TYR A 915 -7.03 -5.02 -30.98
CA TYR A 915 -5.92 -5.00 -30.03
C TYR A 915 -6.48 -4.99 -28.60
N VAL A 916 -6.15 -6.01 -27.82
CA VAL A 916 -6.39 -6.05 -26.39
C VAL A 916 -5.03 -6.15 -25.72
N TYR A 917 -4.74 -5.13 -24.92
CA TYR A 917 -3.48 -4.95 -24.23
C TYR A 917 -3.54 -5.60 -22.85
N GLN A 918 -2.38 -6.03 -22.31
CA GLN A 918 -2.25 -6.66 -20.99
C GLN A 918 -3.25 -7.82 -20.75
N ALA A 919 -3.56 -8.59 -21.80
CA ALA A 919 -4.48 -9.71 -21.71
C ALA A 919 -3.79 -10.89 -21.03
N ILE A 920 -4.46 -11.48 -20.03
CA ILE A 920 -4.02 -12.73 -19.41
C ILE A 920 -4.38 -13.87 -20.36
N VAL A 921 -3.38 -14.34 -21.11
CA VAL A 921 -3.56 -15.37 -22.15
C VAL A 921 -3.35 -16.79 -21.62
N PHE A 922 -2.81 -16.92 -20.41
CA PHE A 922 -2.61 -18.19 -19.73
C PHE A 922 -2.65 -18.02 -18.21
N TYR A 923 -3.18 -19.03 -17.52
CA TYR A 923 -3.06 -19.21 -16.08
C TYR A 923 -2.98 -20.71 -15.74
N ALA A 924 -2.22 -21.05 -14.70
CA ALA A 924 -2.22 -22.37 -14.08
C ALA A 924 -2.05 -22.28 -12.57
N LYS A 925 -2.83 -23.10 -11.84
CA LYS A 925 -2.52 -23.54 -10.47
C LYS A 925 -1.86 -24.92 -10.52
N LEU A 926 -0.81 -25.11 -9.75
CA LEU A 926 -0.01 -26.31 -9.64
C LEU A 926 -0.38 -27.07 -8.35
N ASP A 927 -0.04 -28.36 -8.30
CA ASP A 927 -0.47 -29.24 -7.20
C ASP A 927 0.28 -28.97 -5.88
N GLU A 928 1.49 -28.42 -5.96
CA GLU A 928 2.38 -28.19 -4.81
C GLU A 928 3.12 -26.86 -5.00
N VAL A 929 3.37 -26.15 -3.91
CA VAL A 929 4.30 -25.01 -3.89
C VAL A 929 5.72 -25.53 -4.08
N GLY A 930 6.43 -25.05 -5.10
CA GLY A 930 7.77 -25.53 -5.38
C GLY A 930 8.49 -24.75 -6.49
N ASN A 931 9.65 -25.27 -6.90
CA ASN A 931 10.38 -24.71 -8.05
C ASN A 931 9.80 -25.26 -9.36
N HIS A 932 9.38 -24.37 -10.24
CA HIS A 932 8.79 -24.71 -11.53
C HIS A 932 9.43 -23.93 -12.68
N THR A 933 9.31 -24.50 -13.88
CA THR A 933 9.74 -23.85 -15.12
C THR A 933 8.54 -23.68 -16.05
N ILE A 934 8.24 -22.45 -16.46
CA ILE A 934 7.29 -22.17 -17.54
C ILE A 934 8.03 -21.90 -18.85
N ARG A 935 7.57 -22.49 -19.95
CA ARG A 935 8.05 -22.20 -21.31
C ARG A 935 6.88 -21.91 -22.24
N ILE A 936 6.98 -20.79 -22.95
CA ILE A 936 6.01 -20.31 -23.95
C ILE A 936 6.66 -20.42 -25.33
N GLU A 937 6.17 -21.35 -26.14
CA GLU A 937 6.75 -21.66 -27.45
C GLU A 937 5.80 -21.26 -28.58
N SER A 938 6.30 -20.54 -29.58
CA SER A 938 5.55 -20.22 -30.81
C SER A 938 5.12 -21.51 -31.52
N LYS A 939 3.82 -21.64 -31.79
CA LYS A 939 3.27 -22.79 -32.51
C LYS A 939 3.39 -22.59 -34.01
N ASP A 940 3.94 -23.58 -34.72
CA ASP A 940 4.08 -23.59 -36.18
C ASP A 940 4.75 -22.34 -36.80
N GLY A 941 5.49 -21.57 -36.00
CA GLY A 941 6.15 -20.34 -36.40
C GLY A 941 5.28 -19.09 -36.36
N ASP A 942 4.13 -19.15 -35.70
CA ASP A 942 3.25 -18.01 -35.47
C ASP A 942 3.94 -16.87 -34.71
N THR A 943 3.49 -15.65 -34.99
CA THR A 943 3.91 -14.47 -34.24
C THR A 943 3.23 -14.48 -32.89
N ILE A 944 4.00 -14.49 -31.82
CA ILE A 944 3.56 -14.38 -30.44
C ILE A 944 4.28 -13.21 -29.79
N ASN A 945 3.69 -12.68 -28.72
CA ASN A 945 4.36 -11.71 -27.88
C ASN A 945 4.20 -12.07 -26.41
N ILE A 946 5.10 -11.53 -25.60
CA ILE A 946 5.06 -11.63 -24.15
C ILE A 946 5.17 -10.21 -23.64
N ASP A 947 4.24 -9.86 -22.77
CA ASP A 947 4.22 -8.60 -22.04
C ASP A 947 4.87 -8.79 -20.66
N ALA A 948 4.35 -9.76 -19.89
CA ALA A 948 4.89 -10.16 -18.59
C ALA A 948 4.48 -11.58 -18.20
N LEU A 949 5.12 -12.10 -17.15
CA LEU A 949 4.68 -13.27 -16.39
C LEU A 949 4.26 -12.80 -15.00
N ALA A 950 3.35 -13.53 -14.35
CA ALA A 950 3.03 -13.31 -12.94
C ALA A 950 2.97 -14.66 -12.23
N TYR A 951 3.42 -14.75 -10.98
CA TYR A 951 3.38 -15.99 -10.20
C TYR A 951 3.16 -15.71 -8.71
N SER A 952 2.65 -16.69 -7.96
CA SER A 952 2.42 -16.58 -6.50
C SER A 952 3.75 -16.61 -5.74
N GLU A 953 4.01 -15.66 -4.84
CA GLU A 953 5.17 -15.70 -3.94
C GLU A 953 4.90 -16.58 -2.71
N SER A 954 5.91 -17.33 -2.25
CA SER A 954 5.82 -18.17 -1.05
C SER A 954 7.16 -18.27 -0.33
N GLU A 955 7.14 -18.37 1.01
CA GLU A 955 8.37 -18.53 1.79
C GLU A 955 9.16 -19.76 1.32
N TYR A 956 10.42 -19.52 0.99
CA TYR A 956 11.34 -20.57 0.57
C TYR A 956 11.58 -21.55 1.73
N ASP A 957 11.05 -22.77 1.64
CA ASP A 957 11.35 -23.84 2.58
C ASP A 957 12.54 -24.68 2.06
N PRO A 958 13.75 -24.55 2.64
CA PRO A 958 14.92 -25.33 2.25
C PRO A 958 14.76 -26.85 2.48
N SER A 959 13.72 -27.29 3.19
CA SER A 959 13.41 -28.70 3.40
C SER A 959 12.78 -29.39 2.17
N ASN A 960 12.24 -28.60 1.23
CA ASN A 960 11.51 -29.07 0.04
C ASN A 960 12.34 -29.12 -1.26
N VAL A 961 13.68 -29.04 -1.18
CA VAL A 961 14.51 -28.90 -2.39
C VAL A 961 15.27 -30.18 -2.73
N SER A 962 15.00 -30.75 -3.91
CA SER A 962 16.09 -31.27 -4.74
C SER A 962 16.82 -30.06 -5.33
N ALA A 963 17.90 -29.61 -4.69
CA ALA A 963 18.67 -28.43 -5.11
C ALA A 963 18.91 -28.44 -6.64
N PRO A 964 18.83 -27.28 -7.33
CA PRO A 964 19.15 -27.21 -8.75
C PRO A 964 20.57 -27.71 -8.95
N PHE A 965 20.69 -28.92 -9.48
CA PHE A 965 21.97 -29.54 -9.71
C PHE A 965 22.59 -28.88 -10.93
N ASN A 966 23.38 -27.83 -10.71
CA ASN A 966 24.24 -27.30 -11.76
C ASN A 966 25.33 -28.35 -12.05
N PRO A 967 25.36 -28.98 -13.23
CA PRO A 967 26.35 -30.02 -13.55
C PRO A 967 27.80 -29.48 -13.50
N TYR A 968 28.00 -28.15 -13.46
CA TYR A 968 29.30 -27.53 -13.20
C TYR A 968 29.94 -27.97 -11.87
N TYR A 969 29.13 -28.23 -10.83
CA TYR A 969 29.64 -28.67 -9.52
C TYR A 969 30.24 -30.08 -9.56
N LEU A 970 29.78 -30.97 -10.47
CA LEU A 970 30.46 -32.26 -10.69
C LEU A 970 31.86 -32.07 -11.26
N PHE A 971 32.04 -31.13 -12.19
CA PHE A 971 33.35 -30.84 -12.79
C PHE A 971 34.31 -30.21 -11.78
N ILE A 972 33.80 -29.33 -10.90
CA ILE A 972 34.59 -28.74 -9.80
C ILE A 972 34.97 -29.81 -8.77
N LEU A 973 34.04 -30.66 -8.35
CA LEU A 973 34.32 -31.76 -7.41
C LEU A 973 35.32 -32.77 -7.99
N LEU A 974 35.21 -33.12 -9.27
CA LEU A 974 36.21 -33.92 -9.98
C LEU A 974 37.57 -33.20 -10.03
N GLY A 975 37.58 -31.90 -10.30
CA GLY A 975 38.80 -31.07 -10.30
C GLY A 975 39.51 -31.06 -8.95
N ILE A 976 38.76 -30.89 -7.86
CA ILE A 976 39.25 -30.92 -6.48
C ILE A 976 39.81 -32.31 -6.13
N VAL A 977 39.10 -33.39 -6.50
CA VAL A 977 39.56 -34.77 -6.27
C VAL A 977 40.82 -35.07 -7.07
N VAL A 978 40.90 -34.66 -8.34
CA VAL A 978 42.08 -34.84 -9.20
C VAL A 978 43.27 -34.05 -8.65
N ALA A 979 43.07 -32.80 -8.21
CA ALA A 979 44.10 -31.99 -7.58
C ALA A 979 44.59 -32.63 -6.26
N GLY A 980 43.68 -33.13 -5.42
CA GLY A 980 44.01 -33.84 -4.18
C GLY A 980 44.80 -35.13 -4.42
N VAL A 981 44.44 -35.91 -5.44
CA VAL A 981 45.17 -37.12 -5.85
C VAL A 981 46.55 -36.77 -6.41
N ALA A 982 46.67 -35.70 -7.22
CA ALA A 982 47.94 -35.24 -7.75
C ALA A 982 48.90 -34.76 -6.64
N VAL A 983 48.39 -34.01 -5.66
CA VAL A 983 49.17 -33.59 -4.48
C VAL A 983 49.62 -34.80 -3.66
N CYS A 984 48.73 -35.77 -3.42
CA CYS A 984 49.08 -37.01 -2.73
C CYS A 984 50.15 -37.82 -3.49
N ALA A 985 50.05 -37.90 -4.81
CA ALA A 985 51.01 -38.60 -5.66
C ALA A 985 52.39 -37.93 -5.67
N VAL A 986 52.44 -36.59 -5.71
CA VAL A 986 53.70 -35.81 -5.64
C VAL A 986 54.35 -35.96 -4.27
N LEU A 987 53.57 -35.97 -3.19
CA LEU A 987 54.07 -36.17 -1.83
C LEU A 987 54.59 -37.61 -1.61
N ASP A 988 53.91 -38.63 -2.14
CA ASP A 988 54.37 -40.03 -2.08
C ASP A 988 55.62 -40.25 -2.95
N TYR A 989 55.70 -39.61 -4.12
CA TYR A 989 56.89 -39.60 -4.97
C TYR A 989 58.09 -38.98 -4.26
N LYS A 990 57.94 -37.80 -3.64
CA LYS A 990 59.01 -37.15 -2.85
C LYS A 990 59.42 -37.99 -1.64
N ALA A 991 58.49 -38.66 -0.96
CA ALA A 991 58.77 -39.55 0.17
C ALA A 991 59.55 -40.82 -0.25
N LYS A 992 59.23 -41.41 -1.40
CA LYS A 992 59.96 -42.55 -1.98
C LYS A 992 61.34 -42.15 -2.52
N HIS A 993 61.50 -40.94 -3.07
CA HIS A 993 62.78 -40.44 -3.56
C HIS A 993 63.76 -40.11 -2.42
N LYS A 994 63.28 -39.60 -1.28
CA LYS A 994 64.12 -39.38 -0.07
C LYS A 994 64.66 -40.68 0.52
N LYS A 995 63.97 -41.82 0.34
CA LYS A 995 64.43 -43.14 0.81
C LYS A 995 65.50 -43.79 -0.08
N LYS A 996 65.63 -43.38 -1.35
CA LYS A 996 66.65 -43.93 -2.28
C LYS A 996 68.02 -43.24 -2.20
N VAL A 997 68.08 -42.02 -1.65
CA VAL A 997 69.35 -41.24 -1.58
C VAL A 997 70.11 -41.48 -0.25
N GLY A 998 69.52 -42.16 0.73
CA GLY A 998 70.11 -42.37 2.06
C GLY A 998 70.83 -43.71 2.29
N LYS A 999 71.07 -44.52 1.26
CA LYS A 999 71.85 -45.76 1.35
C LYS A 999 73.11 -45.64 0.51
N ASP A 1000 74.10 -44.93 1.05
CA ASP A 1000 75.52 -45.26 0.90
C ASP A 1000 76.30 -44.36 1.87
N VAL A 1001 77.04 -45.02 2.77
CA VAL A 1001 78.18 -44.57 3.60
C VAL A 1001 78.04 -45.07 5.05
N ALA A 1002 78.98 -45.92 5.43
CA ALA A 1002 79.38 -46.31 6.80
C ALA A 1002 80.93 -46.38 6.79
N PRO A 1003 81.68 -46.51 7.92
CA PRO A 1003 81.35 -46.43 9.36
C PRO A 1003 82.38 -45.61 10.23
N GLN A 1004 82.21 -45.70 11.57
CA GLN A 1004 83.13 -45.47 12.75
C GLN A 1004 82.67 -44.34 13.69
N ASP A 1005 82.72 -44.40 15.03
CA ASP A 1005 82.99 -45.41 16.08
C ASP A 1005 82.57 -44.77 17.44
N GLY A 1006 82.33 -45.57 18.50
CA GLY A 1006 82.53 -45.14 19.91
C GLY A 1006 81.31 -44.90 20.84
N SER A 1007 81.00 -45.91 21.67
CA SER A 1007 80.55 -45.90 23.10
C SER A 1007 79.44 -44.92 23.59
N GLY A 1008 78.44 -45.29 24.40
CA GLY A 1008 78.09 -46.51 25.12
C GLY A 1008 77.02 -46.18 26.21
N ARG A 1009 76.17 -47.17 26.55
CA ARG A 1009 75.35 -47.37 27.78
C ARG A 1009 74.45 -46.20 28.29
N THR A 1010 73.24 -46.38 28.79
CA THR A 1010 72.51 -47.51 29.42
C THR A 1010 71.03 -47.12 29.55
N GLU A 1011 70.13 -48.12 29.40
CA GLU A 1011 68.92 -48.43 30.22
C GLU A 1011 67.84 -47.35 30.48
N GLU A 1012 66.53 -47.60 30.53
CA GLU A 1012 65.76 -48.83 30.77
C GLU A 1012 64.28 -48.65 30.37
N ALA A 1013 63.61 -49.79 30.15
CA ALA A 1013 62.19 -50.20 30.17
C ALA A 1013 61.05 -49.17 30.36
N GLY A 1014 59.83 -49.35 29.84
CA GLY A 1014 59.18 -50.50 29.19
C GLY A 1014 57.65 -50.33 29.18
N GLU A 1015 56.97 -51.14 28.36
CA GLU A 1015 55.60 -51.69 28.56
C GLU A 1015 54.38 -50.72 28.62
N ASP A 1016 53.16 -51.02 28.15
CA ASP A 1016 52.56 -52.17 27.43
C ASP A 1016 51.11 -51.77 26.99
N LYS A 1017 50.55 -52.54 26.03
CA LYS A 1017 49.09 -52.85 25.77
C LYS A 1017 48.09 -51.72 25.39
N LYS A 1018 47.43 -51.80 24.19
CA LYS A 1018 46.23 -52.61 23.80
C LYS A 1018 44.97 -52.21 24.61
N ARG A 1019 43.74 -52.08 24.10
CA ARG A 1019 43.04 -52.49 22.86
C ARG A 1019 41.65 -51.84 22.88
N ASN A 1020 41.13 -51.52 21.70
CA ASN A 1020 39.76 -51.66 21.17
C ASN A 1020 38.54 -51.65 22.11
N ILE A 1021 37.51 -50.87 21.77
CA ILE A 1021 36.48 -51.23 20.76
C ILE A 1021 36.33 -50.06 19.78
#